data_AF-A0A524Q7H2-F1
#
_entry.id   AF-A0A524Q7H2-F1
#
_cell.length_a   1.000
_cell.length_b   1.000
_cell.length_c   1.000
_cell.angle_alpha   90.00
_cell.angle_beta   90.00
_cell.angle_gamma   90.00
#
_symmetry.space_group_name_H-M   'P 1'
#
loop_
_entity.id
_entity.type
_entity.pdbx_description
1 polymer ?
#
loop_
_entity_poly.entity_id
_entity_poly.type
_entity_poly.pdbx_seq_one_letter_code
_entity_poly.pdbx_strand_id
1 'polypeptide(L)'
;MARRSSKAPNRRALMEELEPRILFSADPASLLLDPAHQAGDGPAASPAIIQFLSSDDQLGQASEQTSRWLSAGVNDQRRELVFVDTSAPNYQQLIKDLIKASAEGRSIEVVVLDSSRDGIEQISEALAERRDIDAVHIASHGTDGTLKLGSTELKRANLKTYAKAIEAWGKALTADADLLLYGCDFAETRKGQNMVKSMDDLTGADVAASTDVTGSSALGGDWVLEYQEGEIEAQVVFSSELQHEWQGTLNIAPPVNNVPGVQATDEEVPLTFSVAVGNQISISDADAGYNPVKITLTATNGLVSLSNISKTVESQVNTQTVNAQSNAAMAMDANGNYVVVWYSVDQDNKGIDALGGIYAQRYDATGNTQGGEILVNSTVTGDQLDPTVAMSADGKFVVAWEGPDGKNGDIFAQRFAADGTKRGGEIPVNTTTGDDQTEPAVAMADSGDFVVTWTSKNQDNGDGKKGIYAQLYFDDGTTNGGEFLVNDVTVGDQKESAVAMESNGDFVVTWTGRDADKGGVFAERFDANGNSLGGGEFQVSTYTNDDQKTPTIAMDDDGDFVIAWYSKVQDGGNGGIYAQRYDNTGATVGTEFAVATGAGEQTSPSAAMDADGDFVIAWESADASLLGIYTQRYDSLGAAVGGATLFNTETALDQALPAIAMDSQGGYAIAWDSDGQD
;
A
#
# COMPACT_ATOMS: atom_id res chain seq x y z
N MET A 1 -44.59 35.30 34.97
CA MET A 1 -45.83 34.58 34.60
C MET A 1 -45.49 33.08 34.51
N ALA A 2 -46.45 32.24 34.88
CA ALA A 2 -46.44 30.78 35.16
C ALA A 2 -45.34 29.89 34.51
N ARG A 3 -44.62 28.98 35.20
CA ARG A 3 -44.93 27.82 36.08
C ARG A 3 -45.32 26.51 35.35
N ARG A 4 -44.56 25.46 35.74
CA ARG A 4 -44.81 24.00 35.85
C ARG A 4 -44.25 23.12 34.72
N SER A 5 -43.35 22.15 34.94
CA SER A 5 -43.09 21.14 36.01
C SER A 5 -43.60 19.74 35.64
N SER A 6 -42.71 18.78 35.91
CA SER A 6 -42.96 17.41 36.39
C SER A 6 -42.65 16.32 35.36
N LYS A 7 -42.10 15.15 35.71
CA LYS A 7 -41.55 14.57 36.94
C LYS A 7 -41.02 13.19 36.49
N ALA A 8 -39.84 12.79 36.95
CA ALA A 8 -39.52 11.37 37.05
C ALA A 8 -40.35 10.70 38.16
N PRO A 9 -40.54 9.37 38.09
CA PRO A 9 -40.49 8.55 39.30
C PRO A 9 -39.50 7.39 39.17
N ASN A 10 -39.12 6.92 40.34
CA ASN A 10 -38.00 6.06 40.65
C ASN A 10 -38.53 4.75 41.28
N ARG A 11 -37.74 3.66 41.15
CA ARG A 11 -37.74 2.39 41.91
C ARG A 11 -38.83 1.33 41.66
N ARG A 12 -38.38 0.09 41.39
CA ARG A 12 -38.10 -0.93 42.43
C ARG A 12 -37.42 -2.19 41.86
N ALA A 13 -36.52 -2.74 42.67
CA ALA A 13 -35.92 -4.07 42.53
C ALA A 13 -36.92 -5.17 42.93
N LEU A 14 -36.79 -6.33 42.28
CA LEU A 14 -37.36 -7.61 42.69
C LEU A 14 -36.21 -8.63 42.70
N MET A 15 -35.80 -9.03 43.89
CA MET A 15 -35.16 -10.32 44.16
C MET A 15 -36.26 -11.28 44.60
N GLU A 16 -36.25 -12.51 44.09
CA GLU A 16 -36.81 -13.65 44.79
C GLU A 16 -35.99 -14.91 44.48
N GLU A 17 -35.83 -15.72 45.54
CA GLU A 17 -34.89 -16.82 45.75
C GLU A 17 -35.46 -18.19 45.32
N LEU A 18 -34.51 -19.11 45.04
CA LEU A 18 -34.43 -20.56 45.34
C LEU A 18 -35.68 -21.46 45.27
N GLU A 19 -35.53 -22.61 44.60
CA GLU A 19 -35.72 -23.97 45.15
C GLU A 19 -35.32 -25.07 44.10
N PRO A 20 -35.23 -26.38 44.40
CA PRO A 20 -34.11 -27.05 45.07
C PRO A 20 -33.58 -28.33 44.36
N ARG A 21 -32.51 -28.89 44.95
CA ARG A 21 -31.81 -30.17 44.72
C ARG A 21 -32.62 -31.35 44.14
N ILE A 22 -32.00 -32.09 43.21
CA ILE A 22 -32.07 -33.57 43.20
C ILE A 22 -30.66 -34.15 43.28
N LEU A 23 -30.50 -35.00 44.29
CA LEU A 23 -29.36 -35.85 44.59
C LEU A 23 -29.81 -37.28 44.24
N PHE A 24 -29.05 -38.01 43.43
CA PHE A 24 -29.09 -39.48 43.46
C PHE A 24 -27.67 -40.03 43.56
N SER A 25 -27.48 -40.77 44.64
CA SER A 25 -26.35 -41.59 45.02
C SER A 25 -26.55 -43.00 44.45
N ALA A 26 -25.46 -43.67 44.06
CA ALA A 26 -25.18 -45.07 44.42
C ALA A 26 -23.78 -45.50 43.94
N ASP A 27 -22.85 -45.57 44.90
CA ASP A 27 -21.68 -46.47 44.94
C ASP A 27 -22.15 -47.93 45.14
N PRO A 28 -21.30 -48.96 45.34
CA PRO A 28 -19.93 -49.27 44.86
C PRO A 28 -19.82 -50.75 44.35
N ALA A 29 -18.69 -51.18 43.78
CA ALA A 29 -18.13 -52.53 44.03
C ALA A 29 -16.75 -52.76 43.37
N SER A 30 -15.80 -53.12 44.22
CA SER A 30 -14.46 -53.62 43.93
C SER A 30 -14.48 -55.10 43.49
N LEU A 31 -13.43 -55.56 42.77
CA LEU A 31 -12.93 -56.93 42.89
C LEU A 31 -11.48 -57.08 42.36
N LEU A 32 -10.62 -57.57 43.26
CA LEU A 32 -9.23 -58.01 43.08
C LEU A 32 -9.19 -59.44 42.48
N LEU A 33 -8.14 -59.76 41.69
CA LEU A 33 -7.14 -60.84 41.95
C LEU A 33 -6.41 -61.31 40.66
N ASP A 34 -5.07 -61.31 40.79
CA ASP A 34 -3.96 -61.91 40.01
C ASP A 34 -4.01 -63.48 40.03
N PRO A 35 -3.02 -64.32 39.58
CA PRO A 35 -1.77 -64.12 38.80
C PRO A 35 -1.34 -65.25 37.81
N ALA A 36 -0.14 -65.07 37.20
CA ALA A 36 0.96 -66.05 36.91
C ALA A 36 1.09 -66.76 35.54
N HIS A 37 2.26 -66.63 34.86
CA HIS A 37 3.42 -67.55 34.99
C HIS A 37 4.68 -67.19 34.13
N GLN A 38 5.77 -66.84 34.83
CA GLN A 38 7.20 -67.26 34.77
C GLN A 38 7.98 -67.72 33.49
N ALA A 39 9.17 -67.07 33.34
CA ALA A 39 10.57 -67.60 33.49
C ALA A 39 11.50 -67.81 32.27
N GLY A 40 12.75 -67.32 32.39
CA GLY A 40 13.96 -68.09 32.03
C GLY A 40 15.16 -67.38 31.36
N ASP A 41 16.14 -66.95 32.18
CA ASP A 41 17.63 -67.01 32.04
C ASP A 41 18.44 -66.38 30.86
N GLY A 42 19.47 -65.60 31.23
CA GLY A 42 20.73 -65.38 30.46
C GLY A 42 21.76 -66.51 30.66
N PRO A 43 23.08 -66.39 30.38
CA PRO A 43 23.91 -65.19 30.12
C PRO A 43 25.00 -65.28 29.00
N ALA A 44 25.63 -64.12 28.73
CA ALA A 44 27.04 -63.82 28.38
C ALA A 44 27.84 -64.60 27.30
N ALA A 45 28.38 -63.88 26.30
CA ALA A 45 29.83 -63.66 26.06
C ALA A 45 30.12 -63.09 24.64
N SER A 46 30.85 -61.97 24.56
CA SER A 46 31.52 -61.47 23.34
C SER A 46 32.83 -62.25 23.08
N PRO A 47 33.43 -62.15 21.88
CA PRO A 47 34.49 -61.15 21.72
C PRO A 47 34.58 -60.49 20.33
N ALA A 48 35.18 -59.29 20.34
CA ALA A 48 35.54 -58.48 19.19
C ALA A 48 36.74 -59.03 18.40
N ILE A 49 36.85 -58.63 17.12
CA ILE A 49 38.12 -58.56 16.38
C ILE A 49 38.41 -57.10 16.04
N ILE A 50 39.62 -56.69 16.42
CA ILE A 50 40.28 -55.41 16.21
C ILE A 50 41.12 -55.48 14.92
N GLN A 51 41.23 -54.37 14.19
CA GLN A 51 42.36 -54.11 13.30
C GLN A 51 43.03 -52.77 13.69
N PHE A 52 44.28 -52.85 14.16
CA PHE A 52 45.21 -51.73 14.42
C PHE A 52 45.92 -51.32 13.10
N LEU A 53 46.62 -50.18 12.87
CA LEU A 53 47.34 -49.10 13.58
C LEU A 53 47.21 -47.81 12.71
N SER A 54 47.57 -46.55 13.03
CA SER A 54 48.63 -45.97 13.87
C SER A 54 48.45 -44.44 14.00
N SER A 55 48.62 -43.94 15.23
CA SER A 55 49.27 -42.70 15.70
C SER A 55 48.93 -41.30 15.14
N ASP A 56 48.56 -40.45 16.11
CA ASP A 56 48.78 -39.00 16.25
C ASP A 56 48.00 -38.03 15.35
N ASP A 57 46.74 -37.73 15.72
CA ASP A 57 46.18 -36.37 15.63
C ASP A 57 44.80 -36.22 16.33
N GLN A 58 44.73 -36.61 17.60
CA GLN A 58 43.55 -36.34 18.46
C GLN A 58 43.99 -35.93 19.88
N LEU A 59 44.50 -34.70 20.00
CA LEU A 59 44.59 -33.97 21.28
C LEU A 59 44.10 -32.51 21.15
N GLY A 60 43.13 -32.26 20.26
CA GLY A 60 42.54 -30.93 20.06
C GLY A 60 41.01 -30.84 20.07
N GLN A 61 40.28 -31.97 19.93
CA GLN A 61 38.82 -31.94 19.77
C GLN A 61 38.02 -32.64 20.88
N ALA A 62 38.67 -33.38 21.79
CA ALA A 62 38.01 -34.07 22.89
C ALA A 62 37.81 -33.21 24.15
N SER A 63 38.43 -32.02 24.26
CA SER A 63 38.20 -31.10 25.37
C SER A 63 37.07 -30.10 25.14
N GLU A 64 36.66 -29.83 23.89
CA GLU A 64 35.55 -28.91 23.60
C GLU A 64 34.19 -29.58 23.74
N GLN A 65 34.04 -30.81 23.25
CA GLN A 65 32.78 -31.56 23.44
C GLN A 65 32.55 -31.93 24.91
N THR A 66 33.59 -32.29 25.67
CA THR A 66 33.41 -32.60 27.10
C THR A 66 33.18 -31.34 27.96
N SER A 67 33.56 -30.15 27.48
CA SER A 67 33.24 -28.87 28.13
C SER A 67 31.83 -28.36 27.79
N ARG A 68 31.28 -28.71 26.61
CA ARG A 68 29.90 -28.33 26.20
C ARG A 68 28.80 -29.10 26.93
N TRP A 69 29.08 -30.30 27.45
CA TRP A 69 28.11 -31.05 28.27
C TRP A 69 28.20 -30.73 29.77
N LEU A 70 29.25 -30.00 30.21
CA LEU A 70 29.37 -29.50 31.58
C LEU A 70 29.06 -28.01 31.73
N SER A 71 28.71 -27.29 30.65
CA SER A 71 28.12 -25.95 30.70
C SER A 71 26.59 -25.94 30.54
N ALA A 72 25.95 -27.10 30.30
CA ALA A 72 24.49 -27.28 30.31
C ALA A 72 23.89 -27.28 31.75
N GLY A 73 24.45 -26.42 32.59
CA GLY A 73 24.09 -26.19 33.98
C GLY A 73 24.52 -24.80 34.46
N VAL A 74 24.70 -23.85 33.55
CA VAL A 74 24.67 -22.43 33.89
C VAL A 74 23.20 -22.03 33.88
N ASN A 75 22.75 -21.51 35.02
CA ASN A 75 21.40 -21.05 35.26
C ASN A 75 21.12 -19.80 34.39
N ASP A 76 20.76 -20.01 33.12
CA ASP A 76 20.48 -18.94 32.16
C ASP A 76 19.00 -18.57 32.22
N GLN A 77 18.65 -17.79 33.23
CA GLN A 77 17.30 -17.26 33.39
C GLN A 77 17.19 -15.99 32.55
N ARG A 78 16.95 -16.14 31.24
CA ARG A 78 16.63 -15.02 30.36
C ARG A 78 15.48 -14.22 30.96
N ARG A 79 15.62 -12.89 31.03
CA ARG A 79 14.59 -11.96 31.45
C ARG A 79 13.70 -11.63 30.27
N GLU A 80 12.50 -12.19 30.31
CA GLU A 80 11.55 -12.11 29.20
C GLU A 80 10.40 -11.16 29.58
N LEU A 81 10.09 -10.21 28.71
CA LEU A 81 8.97 -9.29 28.87
C LEU A 81 7.90 -9.59 27.82
N VAL A 82 6.69 -9.92 28.25
CA VAL A 82 5.60 -10.32 27.36
C VAL A 82 4.48 -9.30 27.40
N PHE A 83 4.25 -8.67 26.26
CA PHE A 83 3.09 -7.82 26.02
C PHE A 83 1.96 -8.65 25.44
N VAL A 84 0.79 -8.59 26.09
CA VAL A 84 -0.43 -9.25 25.62
C VAL A 84 -1.50 -8.20 25.38
N ASP A 85 -1.95 -8.10 24.13
CA ASP A 85 -3.02 -7.18 23.77
C ASP A 85 -4.39 -7.70 24.20
N THR A 86 -5.22 -6.82 24.75
CA THR A 86 -6.57 -7.18 25.21
C THR A 86 -7.58 -7.39 24.09
N SER A 87 -7.26 -6.97 22.86
CA SER A 87 -8.04 -7.27 21.66
C SER A 87 -7.90 -8.73 21.23
N ALA A 88 -6.81 -9.43 21.60
CA ALA A 88 -6.62 -10.84 21.29
C ALA A 88 -7.73 -11.73 21.89
N PRO A 89 -8.24 -12.73 21.15
CA PRO A 89 -9.35 -13.55 21.62
C PRO A 89 -8.94 -14.34 22.84
N ASN A 90 -9.74 -14.35 23.91
CA ASN A 90 -9.43 -15.07 25.15
C ASN A 90 -8.01 -14.79 25.69
N TYR A 91 -7.49 -13.57 25.56
CA TYR A 91 -6.15 -13.19 26.04
C TYR A 91 -5.86 -13.59 27.50
N GLN A 92 -6.90 -13.77 28.34
CA GLN A 92 -6.75 -14.28 29.71
C GLN A 92 -6.19 -15.71 29.78
N GLN A 93 -6.37 -16.52 28.74
CA GLN A 93 -5.78 -17.86 28.63
C GLN A 93 -4.27 -17.75 28.34
N LEU A 94 -3.86 -16.82 27.48
CA LEU A 94 -2.43 -16.49 27.24
C LEU A 94 -1.76 -16.09 28.56
N ILE A 95 -2.36 -15.17 29.31
CA ILE A 95 -1.83 -14.71 30.61
C ILE A 95 -1.72 -15.86 31.62
N LYS A 96 -2.72 -16.74 31.69
CA LYS A 96 -2.70 -17.90 32.61
C LYS A 96 -1.53 -18.85 32.31
N ASP A 97 -1.25 -19.08 31.03
CA ASP A 97 -0.12 -19.90 30.60
C ASP A 97 1.22 -19.27 31.01
N LEU A 98 1.39 -17.97 30.77
CA LEU A 98 2.60 -17.22 31.14
C LEU A 98 2.83 -17.21 32.67
N ILE A 99 1.77 -17.06 33.46
CA ILE A 99 1.86 -17.14 34.94
C ILE A 99 2.30 -18.55 35.38
N LYS A 100 1.80 -19.60 34.73
CA LYS A 100 2.20 -20.98 35.01
C LYS A 100 3.68 -21.18 34.65
N ALA A 101 4.11 -20.74 33.48
CA ALA A 101 5.51 -20.82 33.05
C ALA A 101 6.46 -20.05 33.99
N SER A 102 6.04 -18.87 34.47
CA SER A 102 6.76 -18.10 35.48
C SER A 102 6.89 -18.87 36.80
N ALA A 103 5.80 -19.51 37.26
CA ALA A 103 5.80 -20.35 38.46
C ALA A 103 6.66 -21.63 38.32
N GLU A 104 6.86 -22.11 37.10
CA GLU A 104 7.72 -23.25 36.75
C GLU A 104 9.19 -22.86 36.57
N GLY A 105 9.52 -21.59 36.80
CA GLY A 105 10.89 -21.11 36.91
C GLY A 105 11.43 -20.45 35.65
N ARG A 106 10.59 -19.92 34.74
CA ARG A 106 11.02 -18.92 33.73
C ARG A 106 10.91 -17.51 34.30
N SER A 107 11.87 -16.63 34.00
CA SER A 107 11.83 -15.24 34.44
C SER A 107 10.98 -14.36 33.49
N ILE A 108 9.68 -14.62 33.46
CA ILE A 108 8.70 -13.92 32.62
C ILE A 108 7.99 -12.81 33.42
N GLU A 109 7.98 -11.60 32.88
CA GLU A 109 7.10 -10.51 33.30
C GLU A 109 6.03 -10.25 32.22
N VAL A 110 4.76 -10.08 32.64
CA VAL A 110 3.64 -9.87 31.71
C VAL A 110 3.07 -8.47 31.85
N VAL A 111 2.95 -7.76 30.74
CA VAL A 111 2.30 -6.45 30.62
C VAL A 111 1.08 -6.58 29.71
N VAL A 112 -0.07 -6.11 30.18
CA VAL A 112 -1.33 -6.18 29.43
C VAL A 112 -1.59 -4.83 28.78
N LEU A 113 -1.75 -4.81 27.45
CA LEU A 113 -2.03 -3.59 26.70
C LEU A 113 -3.53 -3.30 26.69
N ASP A 114 -3.90 -2.08 27.07
CA ASP A 114 -5.27 -1.57 26.97
C ASP A 114 -5.58 -1.25 25.51
N SER A 115 -6.60 -1.91 24.94
CA SER A 115 -7.04 -1.75 23.56
C SER A 115 -7.56 -0.33 23.22
N SER A 116 -7.78 0.52 24.23
CA SER A 116 -8.27 1.89 24.07
C SER A 116 -7.17 2.96 24.13
N ARG A 117 -5.93 2.58 24.43
CA ARG A 117 -4.77 3.47 24.48
C ARG A 117 -3.79 3.13 23.37
N ASP A 118 -2.97 4.11 22.99
CA ASP A 118 -1.87 3.89 22.05
C ASP A 118 -0.94 2.77 22.56
N GLY A 119 -0.76 1.72 21.77
CA GLY A 119 0.02 0.56 22.19
C GLY A 119 1.53 0.82 22.21
N ILE A 120 2.02 1.67 21.30
CA ILE A 120 3.44 2.05 21.27
C ILE A 120 3.80 2.87 22.50
N GLU A 121 2.94 3.82 22.90
CA GLU A 121 3.10 4.58 24.13
C GLU A 121 3.17 3.65 25.34
N GLN A 122 2.26 2.68 25.46
CA GLN A 122 2.24 1.73 26.58
C GLN A 122 3.49 0.84 26.64
N ILE A 123 3.96 0.33 25.50
CA ILE A 123 5.20 -0.46 25.43
C ILE A 123 6.40 0.41 25.80
N SER A 124 6.47 1.65 25.28
CA SER A 124 7.52 2.61 25.63
C SER A 124 7.53 2.94 27.13
N GLU A 125 6.37 3.17 27.75
CA GLU A 125 6.23 3.39 29.20
C GLU A 125 6.80 2.20 29.98
N ALA A 126 6.47 0.97 29.58
CA ALA A 126 6.96 -0.22 30.25
C ALA A 126 8.48 -0.41 30.08
N LEU A 127 9.00 -0.30 28.86
CA LEU A 127 10.43 -0.53 28.62
C LEU A 127 11.30 0.59 29.22
N ALA A 128 10.80 1.83 29.34
CA ALA A 128 11.53 2.92 29.96
C ALA A 128 11.94 2.63 31.42
N GLU A 129 11.15 1.84 32.15
CA GLU A 129 11.38 1.45 33.54
C GLU A 129 12.23 0.18 33.71
N ARG A 130 12.62 -0.49 32.61
CA ARG A 130 13.28 -1.80 32.61
C ARG A 130 14.64 -1.79 31.92
N ARG A 131 15.53 -2.69 32.29
CA ARG A 131 16.88 -2.85 31.72
C ARG A 131 17.26 -4.33 31.74
N ASP A 132 18.25 -4.68 30.92
CA ASP A 132 18.78 -6.05 30.82
C ASP A 132 17.66 -7.05 30.47
N ILE A 133 16.84 -6.72 29.46
CA ILE A 133 15.81 -7.60 28.92
C ILE A 133 16.40 -8.40 27.78
N ASP A 134 16.36 -9.73 27.90
CA ASP A 134 16.93 -10.67 26.93
C ASP A 134 15.94 -11.04 25.81
N ALA A 135 14.63 -10.92 26.08
CA ALA A 135 13.61 -11.12 25.05
C ALA A 135 12.36 -10.27 25.31
N VAL A 136 11.81 -9.71 24.24
CA VAL A 136 10.49 -9.07 24.22
C VAL A 136 9.56 -9.88 23.34
N HIS A 137 8.38 -10.18 23.86
CA HIS A 137 7.34 -10.94 23.18
C HIS A 137 6.11 -10.07 23.03
N ILE A 138 5.57 -9.93 21.82
CA ILE A 138 4.36 -9.14 21.57
C ILE A 138 3.29 -10.04 20.98
N ALA A 139 2.31 -10.41 21.80
CA ALA A 139 1.16 -11.19 21.40
C ALA A 139 -0.03 -10.28 21.12
N SER A 140 -0.30 -10.07 19.84
CA SER A 140 -1.41 -9.24 19.36
C SER A 140 -1.89 -9.67 17.98
N HIS A 141 -2.95 -9.03 17.50
CA HIS A 141 -3.43 -9.21 16.13
C HIS A 141 -2.45 -8.62 15.10
N GLY A 142 -2.33 -9.29 13.96
CA GLY A 142 -1.56 -8.80 12.82
C GLY A 142 -2.17 -9.20 11.49
N THR A 143 -1.68 -8.53 10.45
CA THR A 143 -1.72 -8.88 9.02
C THR A 143 -0.39 -8.44 8.39
N ASP A 144 -0.14 -8.76 7.13
CA ASP A 144 1.09 -8.37 6.43
C ASP A 144 1.44 -6.87 6.59
N GLY A 145 2.60 -6.60 7.21
CA GLY A 145 3.10 -5.26 7.49
C GLY A 145 2.36 -4.44 8.54
N THR A 146 1.35 -5.01 9.23
CA THR A 146 0.55 -4.29 10.24
C THR A 146 0.40 -5.09 11.54
N LEU A 147 0.76 -4.46 12.66
CA LEU A 147 0.53 -4.97 14.01
C LEU A 147 -0.47 -4.09 14.74
N LYS A 148 -1.56 -4.67 15.24
CA LYS A 148 -2.52 -3.98 16.11
C LYS A 148 -1.95 -3.94 17.51
N LEU A 149 -1.74 -2.76 18.10
CA LEU A 149 -1.18 -2.56 19.44
C LEU A 149 -2.03 -1.51 20.15
N GLY A 150 -2.85 -1.94 21.10
CA GLY A 150 -3.81 -1.07 21.75
C GLY A 150 -4.81 -0.52 20.72
N SER A 151 -4.89 0.82 20.64
CA SER A 151 -5.64 1.55 19.62
C SER A 151 -4.82 1.88 18.36
N THR A 152 -3.56 1.47 18.30
CA THR A 152 -2.62 1.80 17.22
C THR A 152 -2.50 0.63 16.26
N GLU A 153 -2.59 0.87 14.96
CA GLU A 153 -2.14 -0.08 13.94
C GLU A 153 -0.74 0.34 13.52
N LEU A 154 0.28 -0.27 14.10
CA LEU A 154 1.67 -0.01 13.73
C LEU A 154 1.89 -0.57 12.32
N LYS A 155 2.22 0.32 11.39
CA LYS A 155 2.45 0.03 9.97
C LYS A 155 3.47 1.01 9.41
N ARG A 156 4.00 0.75 8.22
CA ARG A 156 5.08 1.58 7.63
C ARG A 156 4.72 3.08 7.59
N ALA A 157 3.50 3.42 7.18
CA ALA A 157 3.01 4.80 7.11
C ALA A 157 3.11 5.62 8.41
N ASN A 158 3.05 4.97 9.59
CA ASN A 158 3.20 5.64 10.87
C ASN A 158 4.50 5.28 11.62
N LEU A 159 5.34 4.41 11.06
CA LEU A 159 6.58 3.98 11.69
C LEU A 159 7.53 5.15 11.93
N LYS A 160 7.64 6.10 10.98
CA LYS A 160 8.47 7.31 11.15
C LYS A 160 8.03 8.17 12.33
N THR A 161 6.73 8.25 12.60
CA THR A 161 6.18 8.96 13.76
C THR A 161 6.60 8.28 15.07
N TYR A 162 6.61 6.95 15.08
CA TYR A 162 6.96 6.14 16.26
C TYR A 162 8.45 5.77 16.37
N ALA A 163 9.26 6.05 15.35
CA ALA A 163 10.65 5.60 15.25
C ALA A 163 11.47 5.96 16.49
N LYS A 164 11.35 7.19 17.01
CA LYS A 164 12.05 7.62 18.23
C LYS A 164 11.61 6.86 19.49
N ALA A 165 10.34 6.47 19.54
CA ALA A 165 9.78 5.72 20.67
C ALA A 165 10.28 4.27 20.64
N ILE A 166 10.30 3.66 19.45
CA ILE A 166 10.79 2.30 19.20
C ILE A 166 12.32 2.22 19.37
N GLU A 167 13.08 3.20 18.87
CA GLU A 167 14.53 3.29 19.11
C GLU A 167 14.86 3.38 20.61
N ALA A 168 13.98 4.01 21.40
CA ALA A 168 14.14 4.05 22.85
C ALA A 168 13.92 2.69 23.54
N TRP A 169 13.20 1.76 22.90
CA TRP A 169 13.02 0.39 23.41
C TRP A 169 14.35 -0.35 23.52
N GLY A 170 15.23 -0.20 22.52
CA GLY A 170 16.56 -0.81 22.49
C GLY A 170 17.42 -0.49 23.72
N LYS A 171 17.17 0.63 24.42
CA LYS A 171 17.88 0.99 25.67
C LYS A 171 17.55 0.09 26.86
N ALA A 172 16.45 -0.66 26.79
CA ALA A 172 16.06 -1.63 27.80
C ALA A 172 16.61 -3.03 27.50
N LEU A 173 16.99 -3.27 26.24
CA LEU A 173 17.37 -4.58 25.72
C LEU A 173 18.87 -4.86 25.94
N THR A 174 19.22 -6.13 26.03
CA THR A 174 20.62 -6.59 25.93
C THR A 174 21.12 -6.50 24.49
N ALA A 175 22.43 -6.70 24.28
CA ALA A 175 23.03 -6.64 22.95
C ALA A 175 22.58 -7.79 22.03
N ASP A 176 22.28 -8.95 22.62
CA ASP A 176 21.82 -10.17 21.93
C ASP A 176 20.34 -10.41 22.29
N ALA A 177 19.53 -9.34 22.34
CA ALA A 177 18.12 -9.45 22.73
C ALA A 177 17.25 -9.82 21.53
N ASP A 178 16.23 -10.63 21.77
CA ASP A 178 15.26 -11.03 20.74
C ASP A 178 13.93 -10.25 20.86
N LEU A 179 13.32 -9.92 19.72
CA LEU A 179 11.95 -9.39 19.63
C LEU A 179 11.06 -10.35 18.80
N LEU A 180 10.10 -10.99 19.47
CA LEU A 180 9.21 -11.97 18.85
C LEU A 180 7.80 -11.39 18.69
N LEU A 181 7.34 -11.29 17.45
CA LEU A 181 6.06 -10.69 17.05
C LEU A 181 5.08 -11.80 16.62
N TYR A 182 4.08 -12.09 17.46
CA TYR A 182 3.11 -13.17 17.21
C TYR A 182 1.88 -12.74 16.39
N GLY A 183 1.98 -11.61 15.68
CA GLY A 183 0.92 -11.15 14.78
C GLY A 183 0.80 -12.09 13.58
N CYS A 184 -0.43 -12.49 13.25
CA CYS A 184 -0.73 -13.32 12.07
C CYS A 184 -0.25 -12.66 10.78
N ASP A 185 0.35 -13.44 9.88
CA ASP A 185 0.78 -13.04 8.54
C ASP A 185 1.71 -11.81 8.50
N PHE A 186 2.27 -11.37 9.62
CA PHE A 186 2.91 -10.06 9.73
C PHE A 186 4.08 -9.87 8.77
N ALA A 187 4.80 -10.95 8.47
CA ALA A 187 5.94 -11.00 7.54
C ALA A 187 5.64 -11.81 6.27
N GLU A 188 4.37 -12.01 5.92
CA GLU A 188 3.95 -12.82 4.76
C GLU A 188 4.61 -12.35 3.46
N THR A 189 4.64 -11.04 3.22
CA THR A 189 5.21 -10.45 2.01
C THR A 189 6.45 -9.59 2.29
N ARG A 190 7.06 -9.06 1.22
CA ARG A 190 8.20 -8.14 1.33
C ARG A 190 7.86 -6.92 2.19
N LYS A 191 6.61 -6.44 2.17
CA LYS A 191 6.11 -5.34 3.00
C LYS A 191 6.28 -5.66 4.49
N GLY A 192 5.76 -6.80 4.92
CA GLY A 192 5.92 -7.30 6.28
C GLY A 192 7.38 -7.53 6.68
N GLN A 193 8.17 -8.13 5.79
CA GLN A 193 9.59 -8.37 6.02
C GLN A 193 10.41 -7.07 6.17
N ASN A 194 10.10 -6.03 5.38
CA ASN A 194 10.71 -4.71 5.52
C ASN A 194 10.32 -4.05 6.86
N MET A 195 9.10 -4.30 7.35
CA MET A 195 8.67 -3.85 8.67
C MET A 195 9.47 -4.56 9.78
N VAL A 196 9.68 -5.89 9.68
CA VAL A 196 10.56 -6.65 10.59
C VAL A 196 11.97 -6.07 10.59
N LYS A 197 12.55 -5.86 9.40
CA LYS A 197 13.88 -5.24 9.26
C LYS A 197 13.95 -3.84 9.88
N SER A 198 12.91 -3.03 9.70
CA SER A 198 12.89 -1.69 10.30
C SER A 198 12.83 -1.74 11.83
N MET A 199 12.17 -2.75 12.41
CA MET A 199 12.16 -2.98 13.86
C MET A 199 13.53 -3.44 14.37
N ASP A 200 14.22 -4.30 13.63
CA ASP A 200 15.63 -4.67 13.88
C ASP A 200 16.52 -3.43 13.88
N ASP A 201 16.52 -2.66 12.79
CA ASP A 201 17.35 -1.45 12.64
C ASP A 201 17.07 -0.39 13.73
N LEU A 202 15.80 -0.23 14.14
CA LEU A 202 15.42 0.74 15.17
C LEU A 202 15.79 0.27 16.58
N THR A 203 15.54 -1.00 16.91
CA THR A 203 15.71 -1.50 18.28
C THR A 203 17.12 -2.03 18.56
N GLY A 204 17.83 -2.45 17.51
CA GLY A 204 19.11 -3.15 17.59
C GLY A 204 19.00 -4.58 18.14
N ALA A 205 17.81 -5.18 18.09
CA ALA A 205 17.51 -6.53 18.53
C ALA A 205 17.19 -7.43 17.33
N ASP A 206 17.53 -8.71 17.42
CA ASP A 206 17.14 -9.70 16.42
C ASP A 206 15.61 -9.89 16.46
N VAL A 207 14.93 -9.88 15.31
CA VAL A 207 13.45 -9.85 15.24
C VAL A 207 12.91 -11.07 14.50
N ALA A 208 11.90 -11.73 15.09
CA ALA A 208 11.17 -12.82 14.47
C ALA A 208 9.66 -12.51 14.34
N ALA A 209 9.06 -12.90 13.23
CA ALA A 209 7.63 -12.78 13.00
C ALA A 209 7.07 -13.93 12.14
N SER A 210 5.76 -14.13 12.22
CA SER A 210 5.07 -15.14 11.41
C SER A 210 4.82 -14.66 9.99
N THR A 211 4.94 -15.58 9.04
CA THR A 211 4.61 -15.41 7.62
C THR A 211 3.26 -16.03 7.25
N ASP A 212 2.61 -16.68 8.21
CA ASP A 212 1.32 -17.33 8.03
C ASP A 212 0.42 -17.18 9.28
N VAL A 213 -0.59 -18.04 9.42
CA VAL A 213 -1.60 -17.88 10.44
C VAL A 213 -1.04 -18.21 11.84
N THR A 214 -0.91 -17.21 12.72
CA THR A 214 -0.54 -17.49 14.12
C THR A 214 -1.75 -17.93 14.96
N GLY A 215 -1.71 -19.11 15.58
CA GLY A 215 -2.67 -19.57 16.58
C GLY A 215 -3.10 -21.04 16.43
N SER A 216 -4.41 -21.28 16.27
CA SER A 216 -4.98 -22.63 16.35
C SER A 216 -4.69 -23.46 15.10
N SER A 217 -4.07 -24.62 15.29
CA SER A 217 -3.91 -25.62 14.21
C SER A 217 -5.22 -26.11 13.60
N ALA A 218 -6.34 -26.05 14.34
CA ALA A 218 -7.66 -26.35 13.79
C ALA A 218 -8.17 -25.30 12.79
N LEU A 219 -7.63 -24.08 12.87
CA LEU A 219 -7.91 -22.96 11.97
C LEU A 219 -6.79 -22.73 10.94
N GLY A 220 -5.87 -23.69 10.81
CA GLY A 220 -4.77 -23.65 9.84
C GLY A 220 -3.55 -22.86 10.29
N GLY A 221 -3.47 -22.48 11.57
CA GLY A 221 -2.34 -21.72 12.11
C GLY A 221 -1.42 -22.49 13.04
N ASP A 222 -0.25 -21.93 13.32
CA ASP A 222 0.67 -22.45 14.32
C ASP A 222 1.34 -21.32 15.14
N TRP A 223 2.43 -21.60 15.85
CA TRP A 223 3.13 -20.61 16.68
C TRP A 223 4.59 -20.45 16.27
N VAL A 224 4.93 -20.93 15.07
CA VAL A 224 6.23 -20.75 14.46
C VAL A 224 6.33 -19.31 13.94
N LEU A 225 7.54 -18.75 14.00
CA LEU A 225 7.86 -17.46 13.43
C LEU A 225 8.87 -17.74 12.32
N GLU A 226 8.41 -17.85 11.08
CA GLU A 226 9.19 -18.39 9.96
C GLU A 226 10.19 -17.37 9.42
N TYR A 227 9.91 -16.08 9.60
CA TYR A 227 10.78 -15.00 9.16
C TYR A 227 11.55 -14.44 10.35
N GLN A 228 12.87 -14.33 10.18
CA GLN A 228 13.77 -13.78 11.17
C GLN A 228 14.78 -12.84 10.51
N GLU A 229 15.05 -11.72 11.16
CA GLU A 229 16.18 -10.84 10.91
C GLU A 229 17.12 -11.00 12.11
N GLY A 230 18.34 -11.48 11.88
CA GLY A 230 19.27 -11.82 12.96
C GLY A 230 19.22 -13.28 13.43
N GLU A 231 19.87 -13.57 14.56
CA GLU A 231 19.93 -14.92 15.17
C GLU A 231 18.99 -15.01 16.38
N ILE A 232 17.91 -15.80 16.25
CA ILE A 232 16.87 -15.88 17.28
C ILE A 232 17.16 -17.02 18.27
N GLU A 233 17.34 -16.65 19.54
CA GLU A 233 17.71 -17.60 20.59
C GLU A 233 16.63 -17.80 21.64
N ALA A 234 15.73 -16.83 21.77
CA ALA A 234 14.53 -16.95 22.57
C ALA A 234 13.58 -17.98 21.97
N GLN A 235 12.96 -18.75 22.86
CA GLN A 235 11.94 -19.72 22.47
C GLN A 235 10.57 -19.04 22.40
N VAL A 236 9.67 -19.60 21.59
CA VAL A 236 8.25 -19.29 21.65
C VAL A 236 7.77 -19.32 23.10
N VAL A 237 7.14 -18.23 23.54
CA VAL A 237 6.86 -18.02 24.96
C VAL A 237 5.70 -18.86 25.48
N PHE A 238 4.77 -19.23 24.59
CA PHE A 238 3.56 -19.99 24.91
C PHE A 238 3.81 -21.49 24.95
N SER A 239 3.31 -22.17 25.98
CA SER A 239 3.53 -23.60 26.21
C SER A 239 2.87 -24.48 25.14
N SER A 240 3.43 -25.67 24.91
CA SER A 240 2.85 -26.65 23.98
C SER A 240 1.40 -27.03 24.33
N GLU A 241 1.05 -27.02 25.61
CA GLU A 241 -0.30 -27.26 26.09
C GLU A 241 -1.26 -26.14 25.65
N LEU A 242 -0.86 -24.88 25.83
CA LEU A 242 -1.65 -23.74 25.36
C LEU A 242 -1.81 -23.77 23.84
N GLN A 243 -0.72 -24.02 23.10
CA GLN A 243 -0.75 -24.08 21.63
C GLN A 243 -1.74 -25.14 21.12
N HIS A 244 -1.89 -26.28 21.82
CA HIS A 244 -2.85 -27.32 21.47
C HIS A 244 -4.29 -26.99 21.88
N GLU A 245 -4.48 -26.30 23.01
CA GLU A 245 -5.81 -25.94 23.53
C GLU A 245 -6.41 -24.68 22.90
N TRP A 246 -5.56 -23.80 22.34
CA TRP A 246 -5.96 -22.53 21.77
C TRP A 246 -6.92 -22.69 20.59
N GLN A 247 -8.07 -21.98 20.66
CA GLN A 247 -9.15 -22.08 19.67
C GLN A 247 -9.27 -20.85 18.76
N GLY A 248 -8.44 -19.82 18.96
CA GLY A 248 -8.46 -18.59 18.16
C GLY A 248 -7.30 -18.53 17.17
N THR A 249 -7.26 -17.46 16.39
CA THR A 249 -6.06 -17.00 15.68
C THR A 249 -5.72 -15.61 16.20
N LEU A 250 -4.48 -15.19 16.03
CA LEU A 250 -4.05 -13.81 16.22
C LEU A 250 -4.17 -13.02 14.90
N ASN A 251 -5.13 -13.41 14.05
CA ASN A 251 -5.48 -12.69 12.82
C ASN A 251 -6.53 -11.62 13.14
N ILE A 252 -6.50 -10.50 12.43
CA ILE A 252 -7.64 -9.59 12.35
C ILE A 252 -8.81 -10.43 11.79
N ALA A 253 -9.90 -10.57 12.53
CA ALA A 253 -10.95 -11.54 12.28
C ALA A 253 -11.58 -11.32 10.89
N PRO A 254 -11.75 -12.37 10.08
CA PRO A 254 -12.29 -12.21 8.74
C PRO A 254 -13.77 -11.76 8.77
N PRO A 255 -14.23 -11.06 7.73
CA PRO A 255 -15.62 -10.66 7.60
C PRO A 255 -16.59 -11.84 7.71
N VAL A 256 -17.63 -11.68 8.53
CA VAL A 256 -18.74 -12.63 8.65
C VAL A 256 -19.76 -12.36 7.55
N ASN A 257 -19.88 -13.31 6.63
CA ASN A 257 -20.87 -13.29 5.55
C ASN A 257 -22.15 -14.00 6.00
N ASN A 258 -23.25 -13.24 6.08
CA ASN A 258 -24.58 -13.78 6.29
C ASN A 258 -25.35 -13.77 4.97
N VAL A 259 -25.55 -14.95 4.40
CA VAL A 259 -26.30 -15.17 3.16
C VAL A 259 -27.61 -15.90 3.46
N PRO A 260 -28.73 -15.49 2.88
CA PRO A 260 -29.98 -16.23 3.03
C PRO A 260 -29.84 -17.61 2.38
N GLY A 261 -30.62 -18.59 2.86
CA GLY A 261 -30.76 -19.87 2.17
C GLY A 261 -31.31 -19.71 0.75
N VAL A 262 -31.40 -20.81 0.00
CA VAL A 262 -31.86 -20.82 -1.41
C VAL A 262 -33.13 -19.97 -1.59
N GLN A 263 -33.03 -18.97 -2.46
CA GLN A 263 -34.14 -18.14 -2.89
C GLN A 263 -34.59 -18.57 -4.29
N ALA A 264 -35.87 -18.41 -4.58
CA ALA A 264 -36.44 -18.69 -5.89
C ALA A 264 -37.38 -17.55 -6.30
N THR A 265 -37.42 -17.26 -7.59
CA THR A 265 -38.33 -16.31 -8.22
C THR A 265 -38.76 -16.89 -9.57
N ASP A 266 -39.91 -16.47 -10.08
CA ASP A 266 -40.32 -16.84 -11.44
C ASP A 266 -39.41 -16.14 -12.46
N GLU A 267 -39.31 -16.69 -13.68
CA GLU A 267 -38.56 -16.09 -14.78
C GLU A 267 -39.04 -14.64 -15.03
N GLU A 268 -38.11 -13.73 -15.31
CA GLU A 268 -38.36 -12.29 -15.51
C GLU A 268 -38.95 -11.53 -14.29
N VAL A 269 -38.98 -12.14 -13.10
CA VAL A 269 -39.40 -11.46 -11.86
C VAL A 269 -38.17 -11.10 -11.02
N PRO A 270 -37.86 -9.80 -10.82
CA PRO A 270 -36.73 -9.38 -10.00
C PRO A 270 -36.85 -9.88 -8.55
N LEU A 271 -35.78 -10.50 -8.04
CA LEU A 271 -35.66 -10.90 -6.64
C LEU A 271 -34.86 -9.83 -5.88
N THR A 272 -35.50 -9.15 -4.92
CA THR A 272 -34.85 -8.16 -4.07
C THR A 272 -34.34 -8.77 -2.77
N PHE A 273 -33.06 -8.62 -2.47
CA PHE A 273 -32.44 -8.96 -1.18
C PHE A 273 -32.50 -7.73 -0.27
N SER A 274 -33.23 -7.79 0.85
CA SER A 274 -33.33 -6.64 1.77
C SER A 274 -33.73 -7.03 3.18
N VAL A 275 -33.50 -6.12 4.14
CA VAL A 275 -34.04 -6.23 5.51
C VAL A 275 -35.57 -6.30 5.48
N ALA A 276 -36.22 -5.50 4.63
CA ALA A 276 -37.67 -5.41 4.55
C ALA A 276 -38.34 -6.72 4.11
N VAL A 277 -37.64 -7.50 3.28
CA VAL A 277 -38.09 -8.79 2.75
C VAL A 277 -37.53 -9.97 3.58
N GLY A 278 -36.63 -9.71 4.53
CA GLY A 278 -36.09 -10.72 5.45
C GLY A 278 -35.08 -11.68 4.81
N ASN A 279 -34.58 -11.35 3.62
CA ASN A 279 -33.62 -12.15 2.84
C ASN A 279 -32.35 -11.33 2.55
N GLN A 280 -31.92 -10.49 3.49
CA GLN A 280 -30.73 -9.65 3.32
C GLN A 280 -29.46 -10.51 3.19
N ILE A 281 -28.57 -10.11 2.26
CA ILE A 281 -27.15 -10.48 2.30
C ILE A 281 -26.45 -9.40 3.12
N SER A 282 -25.76 -9.76 4.20
CA SER A 282 -25.00 -8.81 5.03
C SER A 282 -23.61 -9.34 5.29
N ILE A 283 -22.62 -8.45 5.25
CA ILE A 283 -21.23 -8.73 5.59
C ILE A 283 -20.88 -7.82 6.76
N SER A 284 -20.34 -8.39 7.83
CA SER A 284 -19.91 -7.63 9.01
C SER A 284 -18.53 -8.09 9.43
N ASP A 285 -17.64 -7.15 9.64
CA ASP A 285 -16.31 -7.42 10.15
C ASP A 285 -16.20 -6.81 11.56
N ALA A 286 -15.83 -7.64 12.53
CA ALA A 286 -15.76 -7.23 13.94
C ALA A 286 -14.59 -6.26 14.18
N ASP A 287 -13.56 -6.32 13.34
CA ASP A 287 -12.39 -5.46 13.40
C ASP A 287 -12.57 -4.16 12.65
N ALA A 288 -13.38 -4.14 11.58
CA ALA A 288 -13.69 -2.92 10.85
C ALA A 288 -14.48 -1.89 11.69
N GLY A 289 -15.21 -2.32 12.71
CA GLY A 289 -16.02 -1.41 13.53
C GLY A 289 -17.05 -0.64 12.71
N TYR A 290 -16.85 0.68 12.55
CA TYR A 290 -17.69 1.54 11.69
C TYR A 290 -17.04 1.89 10.34
N ASN A 291 -15.84 1.37 10.06
CA ASN A 291 -15.12 1.63 8.81
C ASN A 291 -15.77 0.88 7.62
N PRO A 292 -15.69 1.43 6.40
CA PRO A 292 -16.25 0.78 5.22
C PRO A 292 -15.53 -0.53 4.89
N VAL A 293 -16.30 -1.57 4.53
CA VAL A 293 -15.80 -2.90 4.11
C VAL A 293 -15.97 -3.04 2.59
N LYS A 294 -14.90 -3.41 1.89
CA LYS A 294 -14.91 -3.66 0.43
C LYS A 294 -15.48 -5.04 0.14
N ILE A 295 -16.43 -5.14 -0.81
CA ILE A 295 -17.18 -6.37 -1.10
C ILE A 295 -17.27 -6.60 -2.60
N THR A 296 -16.98 -7.83 -3.03
CA THR A 296 -17.20 -8.30 -4.41
C THR A 296 -18.40 -9.24 -4.45
N LEU A 297 -19.38 -8.97 -5.32
CA LEU A 297 -20.53 -9.84 -5.57
C LEU A 297 -20.47 -10.36 -7.00
N THR A 298 -20.47 -11.69 -7.19
CA THR A 298 -20.45 -12.33 -8.52
C THR A 298 -21.71 -13.18 -8.71
N ALA A 299 -22.38 -13.04 -9.86
CA ALA A 299 -23.45 -13.94 -10.27
C ALA A 299 -22.96 -14.87 -11.38
N THR A 300 -23.10 -16.18 -11.16
CA THR A 300 -22.77 -17.19 -12.19
C THR A 300 -23.77 -17.16 -13.35
N ASN A 301 -25.02 -16.78 -13.08
CA ASN A 301 -26.09 -16.66 -14.06
C ASN A 301 -26.96 -15.45 -13.71
N GLY A 302 -27.26 -14.61 -14.71
CA GLY A 302 -28.07 -13.40 -14.54
C GLY A 302 -27.27 -12.15 -14.15
N LEU A 303 -27.99 -11.03 -13.94
CA LEU A 303 -27.43 -9.72 -13.58
C LEU A 303 -27.66 -9.44 -12.10
N VAL A 304 -26.63 -9.04 -11.36
CA VAL A 304 -26.77 -8.46 -10.02
C VAL A 304 -26.76 -6.94 -10.15
N SER A 305 -27.88 -6.31 -9.80
CA SER A 305 -28.01 -4.86 -9.70
C SER A 305 -28.16 -4.48 -8.22
N LEU A 306 -27.25 -3.66 -7.71
CA LEU A 306 -27.37 -3.11 -6.36
C LEU A 306 -28.21 -1.83 -6.42
N SER A 307 -29.27 -1.77 -5.62
CA SER A 307 -30.25 -0.68 -5.70
C SER A 307 -29.74 0.67 -5.19
N ASN A 308 -28.58 0.71 -4.52
CA ASN A 308 -27.90 1.91 -4.03
C ASN A 308 -26.38 1.68 -3.92
N ILE A 309 -25.67 1.70 -5.04
CA ILE A 309 -24.23 2.02 -5.05
C ILE A 309 -24.09 3.40 -5.67
N SER A 310 -23.51 4.36 -4.95
CA SER A 310 -22.79 5.43 -5.64
C SER A 310 -21.43 4.85 -6.01
N LYS A 311 -21.20 4.61 -7.31
CA LYS A 311 -19.91 4.71 -8.03
C LYS A 311 -19.81 3.69 -9.18
N THR A 312 -20.41 4.10 -10.28
CA THR A 312 -20.00 3.92 -11.70
C THR A 312 -21.09 4.63 -12.48
N VAL A 313 -21.23 5.92 -12.21
CA VAL A 313 -21.98 6.81 -13.09
C VAL A 313 -20.89 7.61 -13.77
N GLU A 314 -20.67 7.34 -15.05
CA GLU A 314 -19.98 8.30 -15.88
C GLU A 314 -20.70 9.63 -15.72
N SER A 315 -19.94 10.64 -15.30
CA SER A 315 -20.48 11.95 -15.06
C SER A 315 -19.61 12.95 -15.77
N GLN A 316 -20.25 13.83 -16.52
CA GLN A 316 -19.60 14.97 -17.11
C GLN A 316 -18.91 15.82 -16.03
N VAL A 317 -17.63 16.11 -16.24
CA VAL A 317 -16.77 16.84 -15.29
C VAL A 317 -16.95 18.35 -15.43
N ASN A 318 -16.96 18.82 -16.68
CA ASN A 318 -17.04 20.23 -17.07
C ASN A 318 -18.50 20.72 -17.09
N THR A 319 -18.71 21.99 -16.81
CA THR A 319 -20.01 22.68 -16.94
C THR A 319 -20.15 23.42 -18.27
N GLN A 320 -19.03 23.73 -18.91
CA GLN A 320 -18.94 24.35 -20.23
C GLN A 320 -18.87 23.27 -21.31
N THR A 321 -19.93 23.07 -22.09
CA THR A 321 -20.00 22.08 -23.18
C THR A 321 -19.85 22.67 -24.58
N VAL A 322 -19.88 23.99 -24.71
CA VAL A 322 -19.68 24.64 -26.00
C VAL A 322 -18.18 24.81 -26.25
N ASN A 323 -17.74 24.45 -27.45
CA ASN A 323 -16.34 24.37 -27.88
C ASN A 323 -15.54 23.24 -27.20
N ALA A 324 -14.30 23.04 -27.65
CA ALA A 324 -13.47 21.94 -27.20
C ALA A 324 -13.14 22.04 -25.71
N GLN A 325 -13.18 20.87 -25.06
CA GLN A 325 -12.69 20.59 -23.73
C GLN A 325 -11.77 19.38 -23.90
N SER A 326 -10.51 19.46 -23.49
CA SER A 326 -9.58 18.36 -23.76
C SER A 326 -8.41 18.30 -22.77
N ASN A 327 -7.59 17.26 -22.92
CA ASN A 327 -6.32 17.06 -22.22
C ASN A 327 -6.51 17.04 -20.71
N ALA A 328 -7.49 16.24 -20.26
CA ALA A 328 -7.75 16.09 -18.84
C ALA A 328 -6.56 15.46 -18.09
N ALA A 329 -6.27 15.95 -16.89
CA ALA A 329 -5.35 15.33 -15.94
C ALA A 329 -6.00 15.23 -14.55
N MET A 330 -5.54 14.29 -13.73
CA MET A 330 -6.15 13.98 -12.43
C MET A 330 -5.11 13.71 -11.35
N ALA A 331 -5.47 14.07 -10.11
CA ALA A 331 -4.74 13.68 -8.91
C ALA A 331 -5.73 13.42 -7.76
N MET A 332 -5.37 12.54 -6.84
CA MET A 332 -6.22 12.04 -5.75
C MET A 332 -5.46 12.06 -4.43
N ASP A 333 -6.15 12.38 -3.33
CA ASP A 333 -5.61 12.33 -1.97
C ASP A 333 -5.77 10.94 -1.36
N ALA A 334 -5.12 10.72 -0.21
CA ALA A 334 -5.13 9.41 0.46
C ALA A 334 -6.53 8.95 0.91
N ASN A 335 -7.51 9.85 0.99
CA ASN A 335 -8.90 9.58 1.37
C ASN A 335 -9.82 9.37 0.15
N GLY A 336 -9.30 9.50 -1.07
CA GLY A 336 -10.04 9.35 -2.31
C GLY A 336 -10.72 10.62 -2.82
N ASN A 337 -10.50 11.79 -2.21
CA ASN A 337 -10.94 13.05 -2.82
C ASN A 337 -10.00 13.37 -3.99
N TYR A 338 -10.52 13.95 -5.07
CA TYR A 338 -9.73 14.14 -6.27
C TYR A 338 -10.02 15.47 -6.95
N VAL A 339 -9.08 15.89 -7.79
CA VAL A 339 -9.21 17.03 -8.69
C VAL A 339 -9.06 16.55 -10.12
N VAL A 340 -9.89 17.08 -11.02
CA VAL A 340 -9.72 16.95 -12.47
C VAL A 340 -9.36 18.33 -13.00
N VAL A 341 -8.33 18.42 -13.82
CA VAL A 341 -7.94 19.64 -14.55
C VAL A 341 -8.05 19.41 -16.05
N TRP A 342 -8.39 20.43 -16.82
CA TRP A 342 -8.54 20.30 -18.28
C TRP A 342 -8.37 21.65 -18.99
N TYR A 343 -8.15 21.59 -20.30
CA TYR A 343 -8.16 22.73 -21.21
C TYR A 343 -9.59 23.05 -21.65
N SER A 344 -9.98 24.33 -21.60
CA SER A 344 -11.34 24.77 -21.94
C SER A 344 -11.33 25.99 -22.87
N VAL A 345 -11.84 25.83 -24.09
CA VAL A 345 -11.90 26.91 -25.09
C VAL A 345 -12.98 27.94 -24.76
N ASP A 346 -12.62 29.23 -24.81
CA ASP A 346 -13.55 30.37 -24.70
C ASP A 346 -14.33 30.46 -23.36
N GLN A 347 -13.91 29.76 -22.30
CA GLN A 347 -14.61 29.82 -21.02
C GLN A 347 -14.22 31.05 -20.19
N ASP A 348 -12.94 31.45 -20.19
CA ASP A 348 -12.38 32.57 -19.41
C ASP A 348 -12.32 33.88 -20.19
N ASN A 349 -12.23 33.83 -21.54
CA ASN A 349 -12.04 35.02 -22.39
C ASN A 349 -13.04 35.15 -23.56
N LYS A 350 -14.33 34.97 -23.27
CA LYS A 350 -15.43 34.94 -24.26
C LYS A 350 -15.34 36.02 -25.35
N GLY A 351 -15.00 35.58 -26.57
CA GLY A 351 -15.19 36.36 -27.80
C GLY A 351 -14.06 37.33 -28.15
N ILE A 352 -12.87 37.18 -27.58
CA ILE A 352 -11.69 37.99 -27.94
C ILE A 352 -10.77 37.25 -28.92
N ASP A 353 -10.47 35.97 -28.68
CA ASP A 353 -9.48 35.21 -29.49
C ASP A 353 -9.78 33.72 -29.71
N ALA A 354 -10.88 33.16 -29.17
CA ALA A 354 -11.21 31.73 -29.25
C ALA A 354 -10.11 30.80 -28.68
N LEU A 355 -9.33 31.32 -27.73
CA LEU A 355 -8.28 30.58 -27.03
C LEU A 355 -8.85 30.06 -25.70
N GLY A 356 -8.16 29.07 -25.11
CA GLY A 356 -8.63 28.41 -23.91
C GLY A 356 -7.77 28.68 -22.67
N GLY A 357 -8.40 28.46 -21.53
CA GLY A 357 -7.79 28.51 -20.20
C GLY A 357 -7.75 27.13 -19.56
N ILE A 358 -7.02 27.02 -18.46
CA ILE A 358 -6.96 25.80 -17.65
C ILE A 358 -8.01 25.89 -16.55
N TYR A 359 -8.85 24.85 -16.47
CA TYR A 359 -9.89 24.74 -15.46
C TYR A 359 -9.67 23.54 -14.57
N ALA A 360 -10.26 23.59 -13.37
CA ALA A 360 -10.24 22.49 -12.42
C ALA A 360 -11.58 22.32 -11.71
N GLN A 361 -11.94 21.08 -11.39
CA GLN A 361 -13.09 20.74 -10.56
C GLN A 361 -12.66 19.71 -9.51
N ARG A 362 -13.03 19.98 -8.25
CA ARG A 362 -12.76 19.10 -7.12
C ARG A 362 -13.95 18.20 -6.84
N TYR A 363 -13.67 17.02 -6.32
CA TYR A 363 -14.63 15.98 -5.98
C TYR A 363 -14.30 15.34 -4.64
N ASP A 364 -15.32 14.89 -3.92
CA ASP A 364 -15.12 14.01 -2.77
C ASP A 364 -14.91 12.55 -3.20
N ALA A 365 -14.52 11.72 -2.23
CA ALA A 365 -14.36 10.28 -2.42
C ALA A 365 -15.62 9.51 -2.83
N THR A 366 -16.78 10.16 -2.96
CA THR A 366 -18.01 9.55 -3.51
C THR A 366 -18.34 10.07 -4.91
N GLY A 367 -17.55 11.01 -5.43
CA GLY A 367 -17.73 11.63 -6.75
C GLY A 367 -18.63 12.86 -6.76
N ASN A 368 -18.96 13.45 -5.62
CA ASN A 368 -19.71 14.71 -5.61
C ASN A 368 -18.75 15.90 -5.74
N THR A 369 -19.15 16.91 -6.52
CA THR A 369 -18.41 18.16 -6.69
C THR A 369 -18.21 18.90 -5.36
N GLN A 370 -16.98 19.33 -5.09
CA GLN A 370 -16.59 20.13 -3.94
C GLN A 370 -16.34 21.59 -4.37
N GLY A 371 -17.39 22.41 -4.32
CA GLY A 371 -17.37 23.76 -4.87
C GLY A 371 -17.65 23.78 -6.37
N GLY A 372 -17.49 24.95 -7.01
CA GLY A 372 -17.60 25.09 -8.46
C GLY A 372 -16.24 25.06 -9.16
N GLU A 373 -16.26 25.15 -10.49
CA GLU A 373 -15.05 25.15 -11.30
C GLU A 373 -14.12 26.33 -10.96
N ILE A 374 -12.83 26.04 -11.04
CA ILE A 374 -11.75 26.95 -10.71
C ILE A 374 -11.01 27.30 -12.00
N LEU A 375 -10.87 28.59 -12.30
CA LEU A 375 -9.94 29.06 -13.33
C LEU A 375 -8.51 29.03 -12.76
N VAL A 376 -7.68 28.13 -13.29
CA VAL A 376 -6.33 27.85 -12.77
C VAL A 376 -5.35 28.96 -13.15
N ASN A 377 -5.26 29.30 -14.43
CA ASN A 377 -4.43 30.40 -14.92
C ASN A 377 -4.93 31.75 -14.39
N SER A 378 -4.02 32.72 -14.24
CA SER A 378 -4.36 34.12 -14.00
C SER A 378 -4.31 34.94 -15.29
N THR A 379 -3.42 34.53 -16.21
CA THR A 379 -3.29 35.08 -17.56
C THR A 379 -4.35 34.48 -18.47
N VAL A 380 -5.27 35.28 -19.00
CA VAL A 380 -6.40 34.82 -19.86
C VAL A 380 -6.24 35.22 -21.33
N THR A 381 -5.07 35.74 -21.70
CA THR A 381 -4.76 36.14 -23.09
C THR A 381 -3.77 35.15 -23.66
N GLY A 382 -4.00 34.68 -24.88
CA GLY A 382 -3.18 33.59 -25.43
C GLY A 382 -3.61 32.23 -24.88
N ASP A 383 -3.22 31.17 -25.56
CA ASP A 383 -3.63 29.81 -25.23
C ASP A 383 -2.89 29.30 -23.98
N GLN A 384 -3.61 28.59 -23.12
CA GLN A 384 -3.02 27.80 -22.04
C GLN A 384 -3.22 26.33 -22.41
N LEU A 385 -2.17 25.50 -22.44
CA LEU A 385 -2.26 24.15 -22.96
C LEU A 385 -1.67 23.12 -21.99
N ASP A 386 -2.01 21.85 -22.24
CA ASP A 386 -1.40 20.66 -21.61
C ASP A 386 -1.27 20.74 -20.07
N PRO A 387 -2.41 20.85 -19.34
CA PRO A 387 -2.37 20.91 -17.90
C PRO A 387 -2.03 19.55 -17.28
N THR A 388 -1.16 19.55 -16.28
CA THR A 388 -0.87 18.41 -15.40
C THR A 388 -1.07 18.79 -13.95
N VAL A 389 -1.36 17.81 -13.09
CA VAL A 389 -1.68 18.05 -11.68
C VAL A 389 -1.10 16.98 -10.78
N ALA A 390 -0.60 17.40 -9.61
CA ALA A 390 -0.17 16.52 -8.52
C ALA A 390 -0.80 16.98 -7.20
N MET A 391 -1.04 16.03 -6.30
CA MET A 391 -1.73 16.26 -5.03
C MET A 391 -1.01 15.53 -3.89
N SER A 392 -0.88 16.19 -2.75
CA SER A 392 -0.38 15.57 -1.50
C SER A 392 -1.48 14.74 -0.82
N ALA A 393 -1.11 13.83 0.08
CA ALA A 393 -2.07 13.01 0.83
C ALA A 393 -3.09 13.83 1.66
N ASP A 394 -2.78 15.09 2.00
CA ASP A 394 -3.69 16.02 2.70
C ASP A 394 -4.56 16.88 1.76
N GLY A 395 -4.47 16.65 0.45
CA GLY A 395 -5.31 17.24 -0.57
C GLY A 395 -4.84 18.58 -1.14
N LYS A 396 -3.71 19.14 -0.71
CA LYS A 396 -3.10 20.29 -1.42
C LYS A 396 -2.68 19.83 -2.81
N PHE A 397 -2.72 20.72 -3.78
CA PHE A 397 -2.37 20.34 -5.15
C PHE A 397 -1.67 21.49 -5.89
N VAL A 398 -0.91 21.11 -6.91
CA VAL A 398 -0.25 22.00 -7.85
C VAL A 398 -0.68 21.63 -9.25
N VAL A 399 -1.00 22.63 -10.07
CA VAL A 399 -1.29 22.46 -11.50
C VAL A 399 -0.17 23.13 -12.27
N ALA A 400 0.43 22.41 -13.22
CA ALA A 400 1.40 22.93 -14.18
C ALA A 400 0.80 22.94 -15.59
N TRP A 401 1.19 23.88 -16.45
CA TRP A 401 0.65 23.98 -17.81
C TRP A 401 1.59 24.79 -18.72
N GLU A 402 1.37 24.70 -20.03
CA GLU A 402 2.02 25.53 -21.04
C GLU A 402 1.30 26.87 -21.17
N GLY A 403 2.01 27.97 -20.97
CA GLY A 403 1.43 29.31 -21.08
C GLY A 403 1.74 30.02 -22.40
N PRO A 404 1.07 31.16 -22.63
CA PRO A 404 1.12 31.88 -23.89
C PRO A 404 2.45 32.57 -24.08
N ASP A 405 3.02 32.33 -25.25
CA ASP A 405 4.27 32.92 -25.71
C ASP A 405 4.10 34.40 -26.07
N GLY A 406 4.01 35.26 -25.05
CA GLY A 406 4.05 36.72 -25.20
C GLY A 406 5.36 37.28 -25.80
N LYS A 407 6.18 36.44 -26.45
CA LYS A 407 7.63 36.47 -26.70
C LYS A 407 8.50 35.85 -25.60
N ASN A 408 7.96 34.90 -24.85
CA ASN A 408 8.52 33.58 -24.57
C ASN A 408 7.46 32.77 -23.79
N GLY A 409 7.01 31.65 -24.35
CA GLY A 409 5.99 30.77 -23.78
C GLY A 409 6.69 29.78 -22.91
N ASP A 410 6.44 29.90 -21.62
CA ASP A 410 7.15 29.21 -20.57
C ASP A 410 6.17 28.25 -19.88
N ILE A 411 6.70 27.31 -19.13
CA ILE A 411 5.95 26.44 -18.26
C ILE A 411 5.49 27.26 -17.05
N PHE A 412 4.22 27.15 -16.67
CA PHE A 412 3.67 27.81 -15.51
C PHE A 412 3.16 26.80 -14.49
N ALA A 413 3.07 27.23 -13.23
CA ALA A 413 2.42 26.46 -12.19
C ALA A 413 1.61 27.34 -11.23
N GLN A 414 0.55 26.77 -10.65
CA GLN A 414 -0.26 27.40 -9.61
C GLN A 414 -0.52 26.39 -8.51
N ARG A 415 -0.22 26.81 -7.28
CA ARG A 415 -0.48 26.03 -6.07
C ARG A 415 -1.86 26.31 -5.50
N PHE A 416 -2.43 25.30 -4.86
CA PHE A 416 -3.75 25.35 -4.23
C PHE A 416 -3.72 24.69 -2.85
N ALA A 417 -4.55 25.21 -1.93
CA ALA A 417 -4.87 24.51 -0.71
C ALA A 417 -5.89 23.40 -1.00
N ALA A 418 -6.10 22.50 -0.02
CA ALA A 418 -7.02 21.38 -0.17
C ALA A 418 -8.46 21.78 -0.47
N ASP A 419 -8.88 23.01 -0.14
CA ASP A 419 -10.21 23.54 -0.47
C ASP A 419 -10.32 24.17 -1.88
N GLY A 420 -9.24 24.16 -2.66
CA GLY A 420 -9.15 24.77 -3.99
C GLY A 420 -8.82 26.26 -3.99
N THR A 421 -8.48 26.86 -2.84
CA THR A 421 -8.01 28.25 -2.81
C THR A 421 -6.57 28.37 -3.33
N LYS A 422 -6.32 29.32 -4.24
CA LYS A 422 -4.96 29.59 -4.77
C LYS A 422 -4.00 29.99 -3.62
N ARG A 423 -2.83 29.33 -3.56
CA ARG A 423 -1.74 29.64 -2.63
C ARG A 423 -0.62 30.34 -3.39
N GLY A 424 -0.37 31.61 -3.05
CA GLY A 424 0.61 32.43 -3.77
C GLY A 424 0.12 32.86 -5.16
N GLY A 425 1.01 33.45 -5.94
CA GLY A 425 0.75 33.79 -7.34
C GLY A 425 1.16 32.67 -8.29
N GLU A 426 0.86 32.86 -9.57
CA GLU A 426 1.32 32.04 -10.68
C GLU A 426 2.86 32.05 -10.75
N ILE A 427 3.45 30.87 -10.92
CA ILE A 427 4.89 30.64 -10.92
C ILE A 427 5.33 30.45 -12.38
N PRO A 428 6.23 31.30 -12.93
CA PRO A 428 6.96 30.96 -14.14
C PRO A 428 8.03 29.93 -13.78
N VAL A 429 7.92 28.72 -14.34
CA VAL A 429 8.70 27.57 -13.91
C VAL A 429 10.12 27.60 -14.47
N ASN A 430 10.24 27.63 -15.79
CA ASN A 430 11.52 27.67 -16.46
C ASN A 430 12.11 29.07 -16.46
N THR A 431 13.43 29.15 -16.45
CA THR A 431 14.19 30.40 -16.57
C THR A 431 14.72 30.62 -17.99
N THR A 432 14.90 29.53 -18.74
CA THR A 432 15.25 29.57 -20.16
C THR A 432 14.01 29.82 -20.98
N THR A 433 14.00 30.95 -21.65
CA THR A 433 12.82 31.42 -22.37
C THR A 433 13.02 31.40 -23.90
N GLY A 434 14.22 31.06 -24.39
CA GLY A 434 14.46 30.97 -25.83
C GLY A 434 13.93 29.66 -26.42
N ASP A 435 13.36 29.72 -27.63
CA ASP A 435 12.75 28.57 -28.33
C ASP A 435 11.58 27.94 -27.53
N ASP A 436 11.16 26.73 -27.89
CA ASP A 436 9.93 26.11 -27.37
C ASP A 436 10.19 25.40 -26.02
N GLN A 437 9.33 25.65 -25.03
CA GLN A 437 9.20 24.88 -23.79
C GLN A 437 7.81 24.27 -23.71
N THR A 438 7.73 22.94 -23.62
CA THR A 438 6.49 22.18 -23.79
C THR A 438 6.42 20.95 -22.88
N GLU A 439 5.28 20.27 -22.85
CA GLU A 439 5.02 18.97 -22.24
C GLU A 439 5.37 18.95 -20.74
N PRO A 440 4.77 19.82 -19.90
CA PRO A 440 5.09 19.85 -18.48
C PRO A 440 4.52 18.62 -17.75
N ALA A 441 5.27 18.07 -16.81
CA ALA A 441 4.77 17.12 -15.83
C ALA A 441 5.11 17.59 -14.41
N VAL A 442 4.29 17.22 -13.43
CA VAL A 442 4.46 17.65 -12.04
C VAL A 442 4.23 16.50 -11.07
N ALA A 443 5.04 16.42 -10.03
CA ALA A 443 4.87 15.52 -8.90
C ALA A 443 5.06 16.28 -7.57
N MET A 444 4.37 15.85 -6.52
CA MET A 444 4.31 16.53 -5.23
C MET A 444 4.46 15.51 -4.10
N ALA A 445 5.32 15.81 -3.12
CA ALA A 445 5.43 15.07 -1.87
C ALA A 445 4.38 15.50 -0.86
N ASP A 446 4.15 14.70 0.18
CA ASP A 446 3.21 15.01 1.26
C ASP A 446 3.55 16.28 2.06
N SER A 447 4.81 16.72 2.03
CA SER A 447 5.21 18.01 2.59
C SER A 447 4.59 19.20 1.84
N GLY A 448 4.19 18.99 0.57
CA GLY A 448 3.80 20.00 -0.40
C GLY A 448 4.96 20.49 -1.27
N ASP A 449 6.19 20.01 -1.03
CA ASP A 449 7.31 20.22 -1.94
C ASP A 449 7.02 19.50 -3.27
N PHE A 450 7.49 20.07 -4.38
CA PHE A 450 7.12 19.56 -5.71
C PHE A 450 8.23 19.79 -6.74
N VAL A 451 8.21 18.97 -7.79
CA VAL A 451 9.08 19.09 -8.96
C VAL A 451 8.22 19.28 -10.20
N VAL A 452 8.66 20.16 -11.10
CA VAL A 452 8.10 20.29 -12.44
C VAL A 452 9.16 19.88 -13.44
N THR A 453 8.83 19.00 -14.38
CA THR A 453 9.68 18.62 -15.52
C THR A 453 9.07 19.11 -16.82
N TRP A 454 9.89 19.36 -17.83
CA TRP A 454 9.41 19.79 -19.16
C TRP A 454 10.43 19.49 -20.26
N THR A 455 9.93 19.50 -21.49
CA THR A 455 10.73 19.42 -22.71
C THR A 455 11.20 20.82 -23.10
N SER A 456 12.51 21.04 -23.22
CA SER A 456 13.10 22.31 -23.63
C SER A 456 13.93 22.16 -24.91
N LYS A 457 13.71 23.05 -25.87
CA LYS A 457 14.44 23.05 -27.15
C LYS A 457 15.68 23.94 -27.09
N ASN A 458 16.78 23.47 -27.67
CA ASN A 458 18.05 24.20 -27.82
C ASN A 458 18.78 24.60 -26.52
N GLN A 459 18.33 24.14 -25.36
CA GLN A 459 18.91 24.57 -24.10
C GLN A 459 20.22 23.84 -23.75
N ASP A 460 20.37 22.57 -24.15
CA ASP A 460 21.50 21.71 -23.75
C ASP A 460 22.81 22.16 -24.40
N ASN A 461 22.86 22.10 -25.73
CA ASN A 461 24.09 22.27 -26.52
C ASN A 461 23.88 23.16 -27.77
N GLY A 462 22.67 23.72 -27.94
CA GLY A 462 22.31 24.59 -29.07
C GLY A 462 22.29 23.91 -30.45
N ASP A 463 22.10 22.59 -30.52
CA ASP A 463 22.18 21.80 -31.76
C ASP A 463 20.86 21.64 -32.53
N GLY A 464 19.77 22.26 -32.08
CA GLY A 464 18.43 22.06 -32.66
C GLY A 464 17.56 21.06 -31.90
N LYS A 465 18.08 20.40 -30.86
CA LYS A 465 17.44 19.26 -30.18
C LYS A 465 16.74 19.63 -28.88
N LYS A 466 15.88 18.71 -28.46
CA LYS A 466 15.12 18.78 -27.21
C LYS A 466 15.81 18.01 -26.08
N GLY A 467 15.83 18.59 -24.89
CA GLY A 467 16.27 17.99 -23.63
C GLY A 467 15.13 18.02 -22.60
N ILE A 468 15.23 17.21 -21.55
CA ILE A 468 14.32 17.22 -20.40
C ILE A 468 14.94 18.03 -19.27
N TYR A 469 14.20 19.00 -18.76
CA TYR A 469 14.61 19.87 -17.67
C TYR A 469 13.70 19.72 -16.48
N ALA A 470 14.20 20.08 -15.31
CA ALA A 470 13.45 20.08 -14.07
C ALA A 470 13.78 21.29 -13.19
N GLN A 471 12.80 21.69 -12.39
CA GLN A 471 12.95 22.66 -11.30
C GLN A 471 12.20 22.17 -10.07
N LEU A 472 12.90 22.17 -8.94
CA LEU A 472 12.35 21.79 -7.63
C LEU A 472 11.85 23.02 -6.88
N TYR A 473 10.82 22.83 -6.07
CA TYR A 473 10.19 23.86 -5.28
C TYR A 473 9.85 23.36 -3.88
N PHE A 474 9.96 24.26 -2.91
CA PHE A 474 9.39 24.05 -1.59
C PHE A 474 7.86 24.29 -1.60
N ASP A 475 7.15 23.78 -0.57
CA ASP A 475 5.70 23.98 -0.40
C ASP A 475 5.27 25.44 -0.44
N ASP A 476 6.15 26.40 -0.13
CA ASP A 476 5.86 27.83 -0.20
C ASP A 476 5.96 28.44 -1.60
N GLY A 477 6.42 27.65 -2.59
CA GLY A 477 6.61 28.03 -3.99
C GLY A 477 7.96 28.69 -4.28
N THR A 478 8.88 28.72 -3.31
CA THR A 478 10.26 29.13 -3.57
C THR A 478 11.05 27.97 -4.17
N THR A 479 12.02 28.27 -5.03
CA THR A 479 12.85 27.26 -5.71
C THR A 479 13.79 26.56 -4.72
N ASN A 480 13.83 25.23 -4.77
CA ASN A 480 14.88 24.44 -4.13
C ASN A 480 16.01 24.19 -5.16
N GLY A 481 17.11 24.93 -5.06
CA GLY A 481 18.15 24.90 -6.09
C GLY A 481 17.73 25.62 -7.37
N GLY A 482 18.44 25.35 -8.46
CA GLY A 482 18.16 25.92 -9.78
C GLY A 482 17.78 24.85 -10.79
N GLU A 483 17.32 25.31 -11.94
CA GLU A 483 16.97 24.48 -13.09
C GLU A 483 18.15 23.60 -13.52
N PHE A 484 17.87 22.33 -13.79
CA PHE A 484 18.88 21.35 -14.18
C PHE A 484 18.38 20.44 -15.31
N LEU A 485 19.33 19.92 -16.09
CA LEU A 485 19.10 18.94 -17.15
C LEU A 485 18.91 17.56 -16.51
N VAL A 486 17.84 16.87 -16.87
CA VAL A 486 17.50 15.53 -16.37
C VAL A 486 18.24 14.45 -17.14
N ASN A 487 18.24 14.49 -18.47
CA ASN A 487 18.87 13.46 -19.28
C ASN A 487 20.39 13.64 -19.38
N ASP A 488 21.14 12.53 -19.30
CA ASP A 488 22.58 12.52 -19.59
C ASP A 488 22.84 12.53 -21.11
N VAL A 489 22.00 11.81 -21.87
CA VAL A 489 22.14 11.70 -23.32
C VAL A 489 21.49 12.88 -24.02
N THR A 490 22.30 13.72 -24.67
CA THR A 490 21.83 14.93 -25.40
C THR A 490 21.76 14.74 -26.93
N VAL A 491 22.00 13.52 -27.42
CA VAL A 491 21.95 13.22 -28.86
C VAL A 491 20.54 12.81 -29.26
N GLY A 492 19.93 13.57 -30.17
CA GLY A 492 18.54 13.33 -30.58
C GLY A 492 17.57 14.10 -29.69
N ASP A 493 16.27 13.95 -29.95
CA ASP A 493 15.25 14.65 -29.17
C ASP A 493 14.89 13.80 -27.95
N GLN A 494 14.89 14.43 -26.77
CA GLN A 494 14.36 13.92 -25.51
C GLN A 494 13.06 14.66 -25.22
N LYS A 495 11.95 13.95 -24.96
CA LYS A 495 10.62 14.55 -24.85
C LYS A 495 9.64 13.67 -24.08
N GLU A 496 8.41 14.15 -23.86
CA GLU A 496 7.31 13.41 -23.24
C GLU A 496 7.71 12.87 -21.86
N SER A 497 8.20 13.76 -20.97
CA SER A 497 8.59 13.36 -19.61
C SER A 497 7.38 13.11 -18.72
N ALA A 498 7.48 12.14 -17.83
CA ALA A 498 6.59 11.94 -16.69
C ALA A 498 7.41 11.82 -15.40
N VAL A 499 6.83 12.20 -14.26
CA VAL A 499 7.52 12.23 -12.97
C VAL A 499 6.62 11.71 -11.86
N ALA A 500 7.19 10.92 -10.95
CA ALA A 500 6.56 10.50 -9.69
C ALA A 500 7.52 10.77 -8.52
N MET A 501 6.98 11.12 -7.37
CA MET A 501 7.73 11.58 -6.20
C MET A 501 7.25 10.87 -4.94
N GLU A 502 8.20 10.38 -4.13
CA GLU A 502 7.95 9.77 -2.83
C GLU A 502 7.65 10.85 -1.78
N SER A 503 7.00 10.47 -0.69
CA SER A 503 6.72 11.35 0.47
C SER A 503 7.96 12.05 1.06
N ASN A 504 9.16 11.50 0.86
CA ASN A 504 10.43 12.07 1.33
C ASN A 504 11.03 13.13 0.37
N GLY A 505 10.47 13.27 -0.83
CA GLY A 505 10.90 14.20 -1.87
C GLY A 505 11.82 13.59 -2.95
N ASP A 506 12.30 12.35 -2.78
CA ASP A 506 13.00 11.62 -3.83
C ASP A 506 12.02 11.33 -4.98
N PHE A 507 12.51 11.32 -6.21
CA PHE A 507 11.64 11.23 -7.39
C PHE A 507 12.30 10.48 -8.54
N VAL A 508 11.47 9.99 -9.45
CA VAL A 508 11.91 9.37 -10.69
C VAL A 508 11.29 10.12 -11.86
N VAL A 509 12.13 10.46 -12.83
CA VAL A 509 11.70 11.04 -14.11
C VAL A 509 11.89 9.97 -15.18
N THR A 510 10.87 9.78 -16.02
CA THR A 510 10.95 8.94 -17.22
C THR A 510 10.62 9.76 -18.45
N TRP A 511 11.19 9.43 -19.61
CA TRP A 511 10.99 10.18 -20.84
C TRP A 511 11.22 9.31 -22.09
N THR A 512 10.77 9.83 -23.23
CA THR A 512 11.09 9.28 -24.55
C THR A 512 12.41 9.87 -25.04
N GLY A 513 13.38 9.00 -25.31
CA GLY A 513 14.70 9.36 -25.81
C GLY A 513 15.10 8.56 -27.04
N ARG A 514 16.32 8.77 -27.53
CA ARG A 514 16.84 8.01 -28.67
C ARG A 514 17.56 6.74 -28.22
N ASP A 515 17.12 5.60 -28.72
CA ASP A 515 17.76 4.31 -28.46
C ASP A 515 18.60 3.80 -29.66
N ALA A 516 18.91 2.51 -29.69
CA ALA A 516 19.74 1.87 -30.71
C ALA A 516 19.11 1.89 -32.13
N ASP A 517 17.79 2.05 -32.26
CA ASP A 517 17.09 2.13 -33.55
C ASP A 517 16.41 3.49 -33.74
N LYS A 518 15.44 3.81 -32.89
CA LYS A 518 14.62 5.03 -32.97
C LYS A 518 14.34 5.61 -31.58
N GLY A 519 13.10 5.56 -31.11
CA GLY A 519 12.66 6.04 -29.79
C GLY A 519 12.69 4.90 -28.78
N GLY A 520 13.29 5.15 -27.62
CA GLY A 520 13.25 4.26 -26.45
C GLY A 520 12.73 4.99 -25.22
N VAL A 521 12.40 4.22 -24.18
CA VAL A 521 12.00 4.77 -22.88
C VAL A 521 13.18 4.75 -21.94
N PHE A 522 13.43 5.87 -21.29
CA PHE A 522 14.52 6.07 -20.34
C PHE A 522 13.99 6.60 -19.02
N ALA A 523 14.77 6.43 -17.96
CA ALA A 523 14.47 6.98 -16.67
C ALA A 523 15.74 7.29 -15.88
N GLU A 524 15.59 8.17 -14.89
CA GLU A 524 16.61 8.47 -13.90
C GLU A 524 15.95 8.80 -12.56
N ARG A 525 16.64 8.43 -11.48
CA ARG A 525 16.18 8.67 -10.12
C ARG A 525 16.96 9.82 -9.53
N PHE A 526 16.32 10.60 -8.66
CA PHE A 526 16.90 11.77 -8.02
C PHE A 526 16.51 11.83 -6.56
N ASP A 527 17.42 12.35 -5.73
CA ASP A 527 17.09 12.70 -4.36
C ASP A 527 16.27 13.99 -4.29
N ALA A 528 15.72 14.30 -3.12
CA ALA A 528 14.94 15.53 -2.87
C ALA A 528 15.65 16.87 -3.20
N ASN A 529 16.97 16.85 -3.45
CA ASN A 529 17.74 18.02 -3.86
C ASN A 529 18.11 18.03 -5.35
N GLY A 530 17.63 17.05 -6.12
CA GLY A 530 17.92 16.90 -7.55
C GLY A 530 19.26 16.24 -7.85
N ASN A 531 19.89 15.55 -6.89
CA ASN A 531 21.10 14.77 -7.18
C ASN A 531 20.71 13.40 -7.72
N SER A 532 21.38 12.96 -8.79
CA SER A 532 21.19 11.62 -9.38
C SER A 532 21.41 10.50 -8.35
N LEU A 533 20.43 9.59 -8.27
CA LEU A 533 20.46 8.34 -7.53
C LEU A 533 20.60 7.19 -8.53
N GLY A 534 21.67 6.40 -8.44
CA GLY A 534 21.87 5.22 -9.30
C GLY A 534 22.91 5.38 -10.42
N GLY A 535 23.59 6.53 -10.51
CA GLY A 535 24.76 6.70 -11.37
C GLY A 535 24.48 7.13 -12.80
N GLY A 536 23.30 7.69 -13.05
CA GLY A 536 22.87 8.28 -14.33
C GLY A 536 21.64 7.62 -14.93
N GLU A 537 21.29 8.09 -16.13
CA GLU A 537 20.20 7.59 -16.98
C GLU A 537 20.29 6.06 -17.25
N PHE A 538 19.16 5.37 -17.21
CA PHE A 538 19.02 3.97 -17.64
C PHE A 538 17.86 3.76 -18.61
N GLN A 539 18.02 2.80 -19.52
CA GLN A 539 16.97 2.43 -20.48
C GLN A 539 15.95 1.49 -19.82
N VAL A 540 14.68 1.86 -19.90
CA VAL A 540 13.53 1.13 -19.38
C VAL A 540 13.07 0.06 -20.37
N SER A 541 12.88 0.45 -21.63
CA SER A 541 12.39 -0.47 -22.66
C SER A 541 13.48 -1.46 -23.07
N THR A 542 13.22 -2.77 -22.93
CA THR A 542 14.18 -3.80 -23.33
C THR A 542 14.07 -4.16 -24.82
N TYR A 543 12.88 -3.96 -25.40
CA TYR A 543 12.65 -4.03 -26.83
C TYR A 543 12.99 -2.68 -27.48
N THR A 544 13.75 -2.74 -28.58
CA THR A 544 14.40 -1.56 -29.20
C THR A 544 14.14 -1.44 -30.70
N ASN A 545 13.20 -2.22 -31.26
CA ASN A 545 12.91 -2.20 -32.68
C ASN A 545 11.68 -1.33 -32.94
N ASP A 546 11.81 -0.33 -33.81
CA ASP A 546 10.81 0.72 -34.00
C ASP A 546 10.55 1.54 -32.70
N ASP A 547 9.56 2.42 -32.70
CA ASP A 547 9.38 3.41 -31.62
C ASP A 547 8.76 2.83 -30.34
N GLN A 548 9.41 3.11 -29.20
CA GLN A 548 8.84 3.09 -27.86
C GLN A 548 8.73 4.53 -27.34
N LYS A 549 7.57 4.92 -26.78
CA LYS A 549 7.29 6.33 -26.44
C LYS A 549 6.15 6.47 -25.43
N THR A 550 5.83 7.74 -25.09
CA THR A 550 4.75 8.13 -24.15
C THR A 550 4.79 7.35 -22.83
N PRO A 551 5.92 7.38 -22.09
CA PRO A 551 6.00 6.71 -20.82
C PRO A 551 5.16 7.42 -19.75
N THR A 552 4.60 6.63 -18.85
CA THR A 552 3.96 7.09 -17.62
C THR A 552 4.54 6.35 -16.44
N ILE A 553 4.50 6.96 -15.27
CA ILE A 553 5.08 6.43 -14.06
C ILE A 553 4.11 6.57 -12.90
N ALA A 554 4.01 5.52 -12.08
CA ALA A 554 3.37 5.57 -10.77
C ALA A 554 4.32 4.98 -9.74
N MET A 555 4.29 5.53 -8.53
CA MET A 555 5.19 5.19 -7.43
C MET A 555 4.37 5.04 -6.15
N ASP A 556 4.75 4.09 -5.31
CA ASP A 556 4.17 3.94 -3.96
C ASP A 556 4.94 4.77 -2.92
N ASP A 557 4.44 4.75 -1.69
CA ASP A 557 5.07 5.45 -0.55
C ASP A 557 6.45 4.86 -0.18
N ASP A 558 6.80 3.71 -0.74
CA ASP A 558 8.03 2.98 -0.46
C ASP A 558 9.15 3.30 -1.46
N GLY A 559 8.81 4.07 -2.50
CA GLY A 559 9.67 4.44 -3.62
C GLY A 559 9.75 3.36 -4.70
N ASP A 560 9.00 2.27 -4.58
CA ASP A 560 8.87 1.28 -5.66
C ASP A 560 7.95 1.88 -6.73
N PHE A 561 8.24 1.58 -8.00
CA PHE A 561 7.56 2.25 -9.11
C PHE A 561 7.31 1.33 -10.29
N VAL A 562 6.30 1.67 -11.07
CA VAL A 562 5.99 1.05 -12.37
C VAL A 562 6.08 2.11 -13.46
N ILE A 563 6.75 1.76 -14.56
CA ILE A 563 6.75 2.57 -15.77
C ILE A 563 5.98 1.81 -16.83
N ALA A 564 4.99 2.46 -17.45
CA ALA A 564 4.19 1.91 -18.54
C ALA A 564 4.36 2.76 -19.80
N TRP A 565 4.45 2.14 -20.97
CA TRP A 565 4.71 2.84 -22.23
C TRP A 565 4.04 2.18 -23.44
N TYR A 566 3.96 2.94 -24.52
CA TYR A 566 3.59 2.43 -25.84
C TYR A 566 4.81 1.80 -26.51
N SER A 567 4.65 0.58 -27.05
CA SER A 567 5.69 -0.10 -27.83
C SER A 567 5.17 -0.54 -29.19
N LYS A 568 5.82 -0.05 -30.25
CA LYS A 568 5.48 -0.40 -31.63
C LYS A 568 5.98 -1.80 -31.98
N VAL A 569 5.14 -2.56 -32.68
CA VAL A 569 5.43 -3.88 -33.29
C VAL A 569 5.96 -4.99 -32.36
N GLN A 570 6.13 -4.75 -31.06
CA GLN A 570 6.67 -5.73 -30.11
C GLN A 570 5.78 -6.97 -29.95
N ASP A 571 4.47 -6.80 -30.07
CA ASP A 571 3.47 -7.87 -30.08
C ASP A 571 3.28 -8.51 -31.46
N GLY A 572 4.02 -8.05 -32.47
CA GLY A 572 3.83 -8.42 -33.88
C GLY A 572 2.65 -7.72 -34.56
N GLY A 573 1.97 -6.78 -33.88
CA GLY A 573 0.83 -6.01 -34.33
C GLY A 573 1.17 -4.54 -34.62
N ASN A 574 0.18 -3.65 -34.42
CA ASN A 574 0.30 -2.22 -34.72
C ASN A 574 0.91 -1.40 -33.57
N GLY A 575 0.95 -1.96 -32.36
CA GLY A 575 1.46 -1.31 -31.15
C GLY A 575 0.67 -1.75 -29.91
N GLY A 576 1.38 -2.00 -28.81
CA GLY A 576 0.82 -2.46 -27.54
C GLY A 576 1.31 -1.62 -26.36
N ILE A 577 0.68 -1.81 -25.20
CA ILE A 577 1.11 -1.22 -23.94
C ILE A 577 1.94 -2.23 -23.16
N TYR A 578 3.09 -1.79 -22.68
CA TYR A 578 4.05 -2.59 -21.90
C TYR A 578 4.38 -1.87 -20.61
N ALA A 579 4.85 -2.62 -19.62
CA ALA A 579 5.29 -2.06 -18.36
C ALA A 579 6.46 -2.85 -17.75
N GLN A 580 7.20 -2.16 -16.89
CA GLN A 580 8.27 -2.72 -16.07
C GLN A 580 8.17 -2.14 -14.67
N ARG A 581 8.34 -3.01 -13.66
CA ARG A 581 8.39 -2.62 -12.25
C ARG A 581 9.82 -2.48 -11.77
N TYR A 582 10.00 -1.62 -10.78
CA TYR A 582 11.27 -1.33 -10.15
C TYR A 582 11.08 -1.23 -8.65
N ASP A 583 12.10 -1.63 -7.90
CA ASP A 583 12.18 -1.32 -6.48
C ASP A 583 12.71 0.11 -6.29
N ASN A 584 12.69 0.59 -5.05
CA ASN A 584 13.20 1.90 -4.66
C ASN A 584 14.70 2.10 -4.84
N THR A 585 15.45 1.10 -5.29
CA THR A 585 16.85 1.26 -5.70
C THR A 585 16.97 1.50 -7.21
N GLY A 586 15.89 1.30 -7.96
CA GLY A 586 15.86 1.29 -9.42
C GLY A 586 16.22 -0.08 -10.01
N ALA A 587 16.26 -1.14 -9.20
CA ALA A 587 16.44 -2.49 -9.72
C ALA A 587 15.11 -3.05 -10.23
N THR A 588 15.14 -3.74 -11.37
CA THR A 588 13.94 -4.32 -11.97
C THR A 588 13.31 -5.39 -11.06
N VAL A 589 12.03 -5.25 -10.76
CA VAL A 589 11.23 -6.27 -10.08
C VAL A 589 10.50 -7.09 -11.14
N GLY A 590 10.93 -8.35 -11.32
CA GLY A 590 10.42 -9.20 -12.39
C GLY A 590 10.93 -8.77 -13.78
N THR A 591 10.23 -9.21 -14.82
CA THR A 591 10.55 -8.89 -16.22
C THR A 591 9.51 -7.95 -16.80
N GLU A 592 9.89 -7.30 -17.89
CA GLU A 592 8.97 -6.52 -18.72
C GLU A 592 7.78 -7.38 -19.12
N PHE A 593 6.58 -6.82 -19.04
CA PHE A 593 5.34 -7.52 -19.33
C PHE A 593 4.41 -6.70 -20.19
N ALA A 594 3.60 -7.40 -20.98
CA ALA A 594 2.57 -6.81 -21.80
C ALA A 594 1.33 -6.49 -20.94
N VAL A 595 0.88 -5.24 -20.98
CA VAL A 595 -0.36 -4.78 -20.35
C VAL A 595 -1.53 -5.00 -21.30
N ALA A 596 -1.38 -4.54 -22.54
CA ALA A 596 -2.41 -4.62 -23.57
C ALA A 596 -1.78 -4.94 -24.92
N THR A 597 -2.24 -6.03 -25.53
CA THR A 597 -1.84 -6.48 -26.88
C THR A 597 -3.08 -6.98 -27.61
N GLY A 598 -3.06 -6.99 -28.94
CA GLY A 598 -4.20 -7.53 -29.68
C GLY A 598 -4.38 -6.93 -31.07
N ALA A 599 -5.59 -7.09 -31.60
CA ALA A 599 -5.96 -6.51 -32.89
C ALA A 599 -6.21 -5.00 -32.72
N GLY A 600 -5.49 -4.18 -33.50
CA GLY A 600 -5.54 -2.72 -33.39
C GLY A 600 -4.34 -2.15 -32.63
N GLU A 601 -4.23 -0.84 -32.63
CA GLU A 601 -3.19 -0.11 -31.90
C GLU A 601 -3.71 0.23 -30.50
N GLN A 602 -2.87 0.04 -29.49
CA GLN A 602 -3.15 0.42 -28.10
C GLN A 602 -2.34 1.67 -27.77
N THR A 603 -2.93 2.71 -27.21
CA THR A 603 -2.27 4.02 -27.03
C THR A 603 -2.53 4.65 -25.67
N SER A 604 -1.77 5.72 -25.38
CA SER A 604 -1.99 6.63 -24.24
C SER A 604 -2.11 5.90 -22.89
N PRO A 605 -1.07 5.15 -22.46
CA PRO A 605 -1.10 4.53 -21.15
C PRO A 605 -1.15 5.60 -20.05
N SER A 606 -1.80 5.28 -18.94
CA SER A 606 -1.80 6.09 -17.72
C SER A 606 -1.79 5.17 -16.51
N ALA A 607 -0.88 5.39 -15.56
CA ALA A 607 -0.67 4.51 -14.42
C ALA A 607 -0.95 5.24 -13.10
N ALA A 608 -1.53 4.53 -12.15
CA ALA A 608 -1.63 4.95 -10.75
C ALA A 608 -1.37 3.75 -9.83
N MET A 609 -0.80 4.01 -8.65
CA MET A 609 -0.40 3.01 -7.67
C MET A 609 -0.87 3.46 -6.28
N ASP A 610 -1.28 2.51 -5.44
CA ASP A 610 -1.60 2.79 -4.03
C ASP A 610 -0.38 2.61 -3.13
N ALA A 611 -0.56 2.92 -1.85
CA ALA A 611 0.50 2.88 -0.85
C ALA A 611 1.04 1.46 -0.57
N ASP A 612 0.33 0.42 -1.00
CA ASP A 612 0.73 -0.98 -0.83
C ASP A 612 1.43 -1.54 -2.09
N GLY A 613 1.54 -0.73 -3.14
CA GLY A 613 2.16 -1.10 -4.40
C GLY A 613 1.22 -1.79 -5.39
N ASP A 614 -0.07 -1.96 -5.05
CA ASP A 614 -1.08 -2.38 -6.04
C ASP A 614 -1.25 -1.24 -7.05
N PHE A 615 -1.42 -1.57 -8.32
CA PHE A 615 -1.47 -0.56 -9.37
C PHE A 615 -2.51 -0.85 -10.43
N VAL A 616 -2.89 0.20 -11.15
CA VAL A 616 -3.81 0.16 -12.28
C VAL A 616 -3.16 0.87 -13.46
N ILE A 617 -3.35 0.29 -14.64
CA ILE A 617 -2.96 0.92 -15.90
C ILE A 617 -4.23 1.07 -16.74
N ALA A 618 -4.50 2.30 -17.16
CA ALA A 618 -5.51 2.65 -18.13
C ALA A 618 -4.88 2.88 -19.51
N TRP A 619 -5.61 2.61 -20.58
CA TRP A 619 -5.16 2.86 -21.95
C TRP A 619 -6.35 3.02 -22.90
N GLU A 620 -6.06 3.53 -24.10
CA GLU A 620 -7.00 3.59 -25.21
C GLU A 620 -6.89 2.33 -26.07
N SER A 621 -8.04 1.77 -26.44
CA SER A 621 -8.12 0.68 -27.40
C SER A 621 -9.36 0.80 -28.27
N ALA A 622 -9.34 0.12 -29.42
CA ALA A 622 -10.51 0.01 -30.26
C ALA A 622 -11.68 -0.66 -29.50
N ASP A 623 -12.87 -0.07 -29.59
CA ASP A 623 -14.10 -0.61 -29.02
C ASP A 623 -15.15 -0.93 -30.12
N ALA A 624 -16.43 -1.05 -29.74
CA ALA A 624 -17.51 -1.39 -30.68
C ALA A 624 -17.79 -0.29 -31.72
N SER A 625 -17.35 0.94 -31.49
CA SER A 625 -17.55 2.09 -32.39
C SER A 625 -16.21 2.58 -32.94
N LEU A 626 -15.34 3.10 -32.07
CA LEU A 626 -14.03 3.66 -32.41
C LEU A 626 -13.05 3.38 -31.26
N LEU A 627 -12.85 4.33 -30.33
CA LEU A 627 -11.94 4.20 -29.19
C LEU A 627 -12.71 4.17 -27.86
N GLY A 628 -12.29 3.27 -26.98
CA GLY A 628 -12.73 3.16 -25.60
C GLY A 628 -11.56 3.16 -24.62
N ILE A 629 -11.87 3.46 -23.36
CA ILE A 629 -10.93 3.46 -22.24
C ILE A 629 -10.96 2.10 -21.56
N TYR A 630 -9.82 1.44 -21.50
CA TYR A 630 -9.66 0.14 -20.86
C TYR A 630 -8.77 0.25 -19.63
N THR A 631 -8.96 -0.67 -18.69
CA THR A 631 -8.16 -0.73 -17.46
C THR A 631 -7.77 -2.16 -17.11
N GLN A 632 -6.59 -2.35 -16.53
CA GLN A 632 -6.16 -3.57 -15.89
C GLN A 632 -5.56 -3.24 -14.53
N ARG A 633 -6.04 -3.96 -13.49
CA ARG A 633 -5.49 -3.89 -12.14
C ARG A 633 -4.43 -4.95 -11.95
N TYR A 634 -3.46 -4.65 -11.11
CA TYR A 634 -2.37 -5.52 -10.73
C TYR A 634 -2.20 -5.46 -9.22
N ASP A 635 -1.78 -6.57 -8.63
CA ASP A 635 -1.33 -6.58 -7.25
C ASP A 635 0.11 -6.03 -7.14
N SER A 636 0.58 -5.84 -5.91
CA SER A 636 1.94 -5.40 -5.59
C SER A 636 3.05 -6.34 -6.03
N LEU A 637 2.73 -7.54 -6.52
CA LEU A 637 3.68 -8.46 -7.16
C LEU A 637 3.71 -8.28 -8.69
N GLY A 638 2.80 -7.49 -9.25
CA GLY A 638 2.62 -7.30 -10.69
C GLY A 638 1.79 -8.39 -11.35
N ALA A 639 1.05 -9.19 -10.57
CA ALA A 639 0.11 -10.15 -11.12
C ALA A 639 -1.22 -9.46 -11.44
N ALA A 640 -1.76 -9.72 -12.63
CA ALA A 640 -3.04 -9.15 -13.06
C ALA A 640 -4.18 -9.62 -12.14
N VAL A 641 -4.90 -8.67 -11.55
CA VAL A 641 -6.08 -8.92 -10.72
C VAL A 641 -7.32 -8.88 -11.61
N GLY A 642 -7.80 -10.05 -11.99
CA GLY A 642 -8.89 -10.18 -12.97
C GLY A 642 -8.40 -9.92 -14.40
N GLY A 643 -9.33 -9.73 -15.32
CA GLY A 643 -9.03 -9.40 -16.72
C GLY A 643 -9.25 -7.92 -17.02
N ALA A 644 -8.69 -7.46 -18.15
CA ALA A 644 -8.88 -6.11 -18.63
C ALA A 644 -10.37 -5.82 -18.89
N THR A 645 -10.81 -4.62 -18.51
CA THR A 645 -12.20 -4.20 -18.63
C THR A 645 -12.32 -2.89 -19.40
N LEU A 646 -13.31 -2.78 -20.28
CA LEU A 646 -13.77 -1.49 -20.79
C LEU A 646 -14.36 -0.70 -19.61
N PHE A 647 -13.83 0.49 -19.35
CA PHE A 647 -14.18 1.32 -18.22
C PHE A 647 -15.35 2.24 -18.54
N ASN A 648 -15.36 2.84 -19.74
CA ASN A 648 -16.44 3.70 -20.18
C ASN A 648 -17.72 2.92 -20.52
N THR A 649 -18.88 3.52 -20.30
CA THR A 649 -20.20 2.98 -20.62
C THR A 649 -20.76 3.55 -21.91
N GLU A 650 -20.51 4.83 -22.20
CA GLU A 650 -20.74 5.39 -23.52
C GLU A 650 -19.67 4.89 -24.48
N THR A 651 -20.11 4.35 -25.60
CA THR A 651 -19.22 3.78 -26.62
C THR A 651 -19.44 4.45 -27.97
N ALA A 652 -20.22 5.53 -28.06
CA ALA A 652 -20.29 6.33 -29.27
C ALA A 652 -19.02 7.17 -29.42
N LEU A 653 -18.56 7.28 -30.68
CA LEU A 653 -17.40 8.10 -31.07
C LEU A 653 -16.13 7.77 -30.27
N ASP A 654 -15.19 8.71 -30.18
CA ASP A 654 -13.90 8.51 -29.54
C ASP A 654 -13.97 8.84 -28.04
N GLN A 655 -13.44 7.94 -27.22
CA GLN A 655 -13.09 8.19 -25.82
C GLN A 655 -11.57 8.09 -25.70
N ALA A 656 -10.90 9.18 -25.31
CA ALA A 656 -9.45 9.33 -25.46
C ALA A 656 -8.78 9.97 -24.25
N LEU A 657 -7.45 9.86 -24.20
CA LEU A 657 -6.54 10.46 -23.22
C LEU A 657 -6.93 10.18 -21.77
N PRO A 658 -6.91 8.91 -21.32
CA PRO A 658 -7.26 8.59 -19.95
C PRO A 658 -6.24 9.17 -18.97
N ALA A 659 -6.73 9.85 -17.94
CA ALA A 659 -5.97 10.26 -16.77
C ALA A 659 -6.50 9.52 -15.54
N ILE A 660 -5.65 8.73 -14.89
CA ILE A 660 -6.03 7.92 -13.73
C ILE A 660 -5.36 8.42 -12.45
N ALA A 661 -6.09 8.35 -11.34
CA ALA A 661 -5.55 8.60 -10.00
C ALA A 661 -6.15 7.59 -9.01
N MET A 662 -5.37 7.22 -7.99
CA MET A 662 -5.69 6.17 -7.02
C MET A 662 -5.48 6.68 -5.59
N ASP A 663 -6.33 6.22 -4.67
CA ASP A 663 -6.21 6.46 -3.23
C ASP A 663 -5.34 5.41 -2.54
N SER A 664 -5.02 5.64 -1.27
CA SER A 664 -4.16 4.74 -0.47
C SER A 664 -4.73 3.34 -0.24
N GLN A 665 -5.98 3.07 -0.62
CA GLN A 665 -6.69 1.80 -0.42
C GLN A 665 -7.05 1.12 -1.76
N GLY A 666 -6.47 1.60 -2.86
CA GLY A 666 -6.67 1.06 -4.21
C GLY A 666 -8.02 1.42 -4.84
N GLY A 667 -8.74 2.42 -4.31
CA GLY A 667 -9.86 3.07 -4.99
C GLY A 667 -9.34 4.04 -6.03
N TYR A 668 -9.92 4.07 -7.24
CA TYR A 668 -9.42 4.92 -8.32
C TYR A 668 -10.54 5.59 -9.11
N ALA A 669 -10.17 6.67 -9.81
CA ALA A 669 -11.03 7.40 -10.74
C ALA A 669 -10.26 7.67 -12.05
N ILE A 670 -11.01 7.80 -13.14
CA ILE A 670 -10.47 8.06 -14.47
C ILE A 670 -11.26 9.22 -15.09
N ALA A 671 -10.56 10.17 -15.68
CA ALA A 671 -11.11 11.15 -16.60
C ALA A 671 -10.60 10.87 -18.01
N TRP A 672 -11.40 11.19 -19.00
CA TRP A 672 -11.06 11.04 -20.41
C TRP A 672 -11.82 12.09 -21.22
N ASP A 673 -11.28 12.39 -22.39
CA ASP A 673 -11.92 13.23 -23.38
C ASP A 673 -13.01 12.43 -24.10
N SER A 674 -14.20 13.01 -24.24
CA SER A 674 -15.36 12.33 -24.81
C SER A 674 -15.97 13.11 -25.97
N ASP A 675 -16.05 12.48 -27.14
CA ASP A 675 -16.77 13.02 -28.28
C ASP A 675 -18.25 12.62 -28.22
N GLY A 676 -19.16 13.61 -28.21
CA GLY A 676 -20.60 13.40 -28.36
C GLY A 676 -21.39 13.09 -27.08
N GLN A 677 -20.82 13.34 -25.90
CA GLN A 677 -21.50 13.27 -24.59
C GLN A 677 -21.94 14.65 -24.04
N ASP A 678 -22.34 15.59 -24.90
CA ASP A 678 -22.73 16.97 -24.54
C ASP A 678 -24.24 17.23 -24.32
#